data_AF-A0A4Y9TCA1-F1
#
_entry.id   AF-A0A4Y9TCA1-F1
#
_cell.length_a   1.000
_cell.length_b   1.000
_cell.length_c   1.000
_cell.angle_alpha   90.00
_cell.angle_beta   90.00
_cell.angle_gamma   90.00
#
_symmetry.space_group_name_H-M   'P 1'
#
loop_
_entity.id
_entity.type
_entity.pdbx_description
1 polymer ?
#
loop_
_entity_poly.entity_id
_entity_poly.type
_entity_poly.pdbx_seq_one_letter_code
_entity_poly.pdbx_strand_id
1 'polypeptide(L)'
;MHSLFDGLLVSCPNDGGLFLVHGGKANRLDSAGCTGLDVSGASVLLGLQPAGLSLTGHRNWSLTGDAKLVDDVHDVLFDGELCYVVGTTGNEVVCFNEAGIETQRWTFSEQPDSWHLNCLARWKDTIVFSAFGMSETTRGYKGNTQGAGFVQDLFSGQKYIEGLSQPHSLVPYGNNLLLANSETKEIREYSSDGKLVRAAVLDGYTRGICVVGELLYVGLSCSRNIDEAHLSSATVVALDVTTWVEKGRISLDALEIYSIVSVLDTEVLLNALGPLSQSIVDRLTSSLRDSKGLAVRLERRVAECDEQLQEKDRIWAARVEQVVADHAALAQQIVIAKDETLAERVEQIEIDHVAQIQRLAHERDVMLTEKDRIWSERLGQVATEHVAEVQRISHERDLILQDKDKVWSARQEHFAYVEARRTEMMKRISPNVSVVTVNYNGKAFLRELIASLLRQTYLPAEIIVVDNASHDGSVEFLREEFPSVKVVRSEVNLGFAGGNNLGVSAATSPLLALINNDTVVSDTWLEGLVATWTQGTAAGEKVGAVSPKIVYFKRFLKIKLRAPTQSPGGDDGRMLGVAVDLSETAFVGVAYIKPIVGQGFYHEERWPEGRVVRWTGETAELMLPVGEAQLGGPLTLSVVATAIGRPEGVCLEVECDGHSLGTCLVHEGFAQFQFDVPADVANNAEWVVNNAGSALDGRGNAADIGINQPDAGQFDQPRELEAFCGCSVLIPRKLFIDHGGFDERFFMYYEDADLSWRIRKAGWKLLYEPRSVVRHIHAGSSGEWSPVFRYHVTRNYWLNVFKNAGASHLVVQTARFIRVLVRAVRVNRRLGLLSWRGRSLNEMTPQQIEFKALLKATLMLPAILGKRLRVLMRKDR
;
A
#
# COMPACT_ATOMS: atom_id res chain seq x y z
N MET A 1 -1.85 -41.93 12.97
CA MET A 1 -1.09 -40.78 12.43
C MET A 1 -1.45 -39.44 13.07
N HIS A 2 -2.65 -39.26 13.64
CA HIS A 2 -3.05 -37.98 14.27
C HIS A 2 -2.24 -37.55 15.51
N SER A 3 -1.40 -38.41 16.09
CA SER A 3 -0.60 -38.13 17.30
C SER A 3 0.90 -37.94 17.07
N LEU A 4 1.39 -37.99 15.82
CA LEU A 4 2.83 -38.08 15.56
C LEU A 4 3.59 -36.80 15.90
N PHE A 5 2.95 -35.63 15.80
CA PHE A 5 3.58 -34.32 16.02
C PHE A 5 2.94 -33.55 17.17
N ASP A 6 2.08 -34.21 17.95
CA ASP A 6 1.33 -33.53 18.99
C ASP A 6 2.24 -33.11 20.15
N GLY A 7 2.04 -31.88 20.61
CA GLY A 7 2.81 -31.32 21.72
C GLY A 7 4.21 -30.87 21.30
N LEU A 8 4.36 -30.33 20.09
CA LEU A 8 5.59 -29.62 19.69
C LEU A 8 5.33 -28.11 19.66
N LEU A 9 6.24 -27.36 20.27
CA LEU A 9 6.38 -25.92 20.02
C LEU A 9 7.50 -25.68 19.01
N VAL A 10 7.24 -24.82 18.04
CA VAL A 10 8.17 -24.51 16.96
C VAL A 10 8.32 -23.00 16.87
N SER A 11 9.55 -22.50 17.04
CA SER A 11 9.86 -21.08 16.92
C SER A 11 10.31 -20.74 15.50
N CYS A 12 9.77 -19.63 14.98
CA CYS A 12 10.01 -19.15 13.63
C CYS A 12 10.44 -17.66 13.67
N PRO A 13 11.61 -17.31 13.11
CA PRO A 13 12.17 -15.94 13.11
C PRO A 13 11.45 -15.05 12.08
N ASN A 14 11.86 -13.78 11.94
CA ASN A 14 11.46 -12.90 10.83
C ASN A 14 9.92 -12.78 10.65
N ASP A 15 9.20 -12.48 11.73
CA ASP A 15 7.73 -12.45 11.78
C ASP A 15 7.05 -13.81 11.46
N GLY A 16 7.81 -14.90 11.57
CA GLY A 16 7.33 -16.26 11.43
C GLY A 16 6.44 -16.69 12.59
N GLY A 17 6.76 -16.30 13.81
CA GLY A 17 5.92 -16.55 14.98
C GLY A 17 6.33 -17.73 15.85
N LEU A 18 5.45 -18.08 16.78
CA LEU A 18 5.52 -19.32 17.57
C LEU A 18 4.35 -20.22 17.17
N PHE A 19 4.61 -21.50 16.89
CA PHE A 19 3.59 -22.47 16.51
C PHE A 19 3.45 -23.57 17.56
N LEU A 20 2.21 -23.98 17.81
CA LEU A 20 1.88 -25.21 18.53
C LEU A 20 1.35 -26.25 17.54
N VAL A 21 2.02 -27.39 17.46
CA VAL A 21 1.55 -28.53 16.69
C VAL A 21 0.71 -29.42 17.58
N HIS A 22 -0.58 -29.50 17.28
CA HIS A 22 -1.55 -30.28 18.04
C HIS A 22 -2.74 -30.72 17.15
N GLY A 23 -3.22 -31.94 17.35
CA GLY A 23 -4.30 -32.53 16.55
C GLY A 23 -3.91 -32.71 15.08
N GLY A 24 -2.62 -32.88 14.78
CA GLY A 24 -2.09 -32.95 13.42
C GLY A 24 -2.15 -31.63 12.63
N LYS A 25 -2.29 -30.48 13.31
CA LYS A 25 -2.23 -29.13 12.69
C LYS A 25 -1.17 -28.27 13.38
N ALA A 26 -0.44 -27.49 12.60
CA ALA A 26 0.42 -26.43 13.10
C ALA A 26 -0.42 -25.15 13.29
N ASN A 27 -0.68 -24.77 14.53
CA ASN A 27 -1.46 -23.59 14.88
C ASN A 27 -0.49 -22.46 15.27
N ARG A 28 -0.54 -21.35 14.55
CA ARG A 28 0.25 -20.16 14.89
C ARG A 28 -0.34 -19.52 16.16
N LEU A 29 0.49 -19.33 17.17
CA LEU A 29 0.12 -18.71 18.44
C LEU A 29 0.40 -17.20 18.44
N ASP A 30 1.56 -16.76 17.95
CA ASP A 30 1.98 -15.35 17.77
C ASP A 30 2.58 -15.17 16.37
N SER A 31 2.55 -13.98 15.79
CA SER A 31 3.26 -13.63 14.56
C SER A 31 4.61 -12.93 14.81
N ALA A 32 4.99 -12.66 16.07
CA ALA A 32 6.27 -12.07 16.42
C ALA A 32 7.45 -12.98 16.03
N GLY A 33 8.52 -12.43 15.44
CA GLY A 33 9.74 -13.20 15.18
C GLY A 33 10.33 -13.80 16.46
N CYS A 34 10.37 -15.13 16.54
CA CYS A 34 10.87 -15.89 17.68
C CYS A 34 12.10 -16.73 17.27
N THR A 35 13.12 -16.78 18.11
CA THR A 35 14.38 -17.50 17.82
C THR A 35 14.59 -18.67 18.79
N GLY A 36 15.55 -18.57 19.71
CA GLY A 36 15.84 -19.62 20.69
C GLY A 36 14.61 -19.97 21.52
N LEU A 37 14.43 -21.25 21.81
CA LEU A 37 13.34 -21.74 22.65
C LEU A 37 13.85 -22.92 23.47
N ASP A 38 13.72 -22.83 24.79
CA ASP A 38 14.06 -23.90 25.72
C ASP A 38 13.03 -24.00 26.87
N VAL A 39 12.92 -25.18 27.47
CA VAL A 39 11.92 -25.51 28.49
C VAL A 39 12.57 -26.25 29.65
N SER A 40 12.33 -25.78 30.87
CA SER A 40 12.80 -26.42 32.11
C SER A 40 11.68 -26.45 33.16
N GLY A 41 11.20 -27.64 33.49
CA GLY A 41 10.02 -27.81 34.35
C GLY A 41 8.80 -27.11 33.75
N ALA A 42 8.11 -26.28 34.54
CA ALA A 42 6.98 -25.46 34.08
C ALA A 42 7.39 -24.15 33.40
N SER A 43 8.70 -23.89 33.23
CA SER A 43 9.25 -22.64 32.71
C SER A 43 9.66 -22.75 31.24
N VAL A 44 9.38 -21.71 30.48
CA VAL A 44 9.67 -21.56 29.05
C VAL A 44 10.52 -20.31 28.88
N LEU A 45 11.67 -20.45 28.22
CA LEU A 45 12.56 -19.37 27.86
C LEU A 45 12.51 -19.18 26.34
N LEU A 46 12.22 -17.96 25.91
CA LEU A 46 12.02 -17.61 24.51
C LEU A 46 12.86 -16.39 24.11
N GLY A 47 13.65 -16.54 23.07
CA GLY A 47 14.32 -15.45 22.37
C GLY A 47 13.35 -14.75 21.41
N LEU A 48 13.35 -13.41 21.45
CA LEU A 48 12.51 -12.55 20.61
C LEU A 48 13.37 -11.66 19.72
N GLN A 49 12.99 -11.52 18.44
CA GLN A 49 13.64 -10.59 17.52
C GLN A 49 12.99 -9.19 17.54
N PRO A 50 13.77 -8.12 17.30
CA PRO A 50 15.20 -8.10 17.00
C PRO A 50 16.12 -8.21 18.24
N ALA A 51 15.65 -7.90 19.44
CA ALA A 51 16.44 -7.98 20.67
C ALA A 51 15.53 -8.05 21.91
N GLY A 52 15.16 -9.25 22.34
CA GLY A 52 14.38 -9.48 23.55
C GLY A 52 14.47 -10.90 24.08
N LEU A 53 14.17 -11.06 25.37
CA LEU A 53 14.11 -12.35 26.06
C LEU A 53 12.85 -12.40 26.92
N SER A 54 12.14 -13.52 26.86
CA SER A 54 10.95 -13.75 27.69
C SER A 54 11.09 -15.06 28.46
N LEU A 55 10.99 -15.00 29.78
CA LEU A 55 10.89 -16.16 30.66
C LEU A 55 9.48 -16.22 31.26
N THR A 56 8.79 -17.34 31.06
CA THR A 56 7.46 -17.56 31.64
C THR A 56 7.36 -18.92 32.34
N GLY A 57 6.77 -18.95 33.54
CA GLY A 57 6.72 -20.17 34.38
C GLY A 57 6.51 -19.84 35.85
N HIS A 58 7.27 -20.48 36.74
CA HIS A 58 7.20 -20.21 38.19
C HIS A 58 7.55 -18.76 38.57
N ARG A 59 8.29 -18.07 37.70
CA ARG A 59 8.53 -16.63 37.72
C ARG A 59 8.37 -16.09 36.31
N ASN A 60 7.76 -14.92 36.20
CA ASN A 60 7.54 -14.26 34.91
C ASN A 60 8.38 -12.99 34.86
N TRP A 61 9.29 -12.91 33.90
CA TRP A 61 9.97 -11.66 33.57
C TRP A 61 10.25 -11.58 32.07
N SER A 62 10.23 -10.36 31.56
CA SER A 62 10.46 -10.03 30.15
C SER A 62 11.52 -8.93 30.10
N LEU A 63 12.56 -9.15 29.29
CA LEU A 63 13.57 -8.16 28.99
C LEU A 63 13.34 -7.68 27.56
N THR A 64 12.61 -6.59 27.41
CA THR A 64 12.26 -5.96 26.13
C THR A 64 12.56 -4.45 26.16
N GLY A 65 12.91 -3.86 25.01
CA GLY A 65 13.14 -2.41 24.86
C GLY A 65 14.55 -1.91 25.22
N ASP A 66 14.66 -0.62 25.60
CA ASP A 66 15.89 0.20 25.80
C ASP A 66 16.98 -0.36 26.76
N ALA A 67 16.74 -1.51 27.39
CA ALA A 67 17.71 -2.16 28.27
C ALA A 67 18.82 -2.92 27.52
N LYS A 68 18.79 -3.00 26.17
CA LYS A 68 19.76 -3.67 25.26
C LYS A 68 20.85 -4.50 25.97
N LEU A 69 20.51 -5.73 26.34
CA LEU A 69 21.44 -6.66 26.97
C LEU A 69 22.13 -7.60 25.97
N VAL A 70 21.44 -8.05 24.92
CA VAL A 70 21.96 -8.91 23.84
C VAL A 70 21.30 -8.49 22.52
N ASP A 71 22.11 -8.19 21.50
CA ASP A 71 21.65 -7.72 20.18
C ASP A 71 21.61 -8.89 19.18
N ASP A 72 20.44 -9.13 18.56
CA ASP A 72 20.14 -10.29 17.69
C ASP A 72 20.30 -11.66 18.39
N VAL A 73 19.31 -12.01 19.22
CA VAL A 73 19.27 -13.28 19.97
C VAL A 73 19.04 -14.45 19.03
N HIS A 74 19.96 -15.41 19.00
CA HIS A 74 19.87 -16.59 18.14
C HIS A 74 19.39 -17.85 18.87
N ASP A 75 19.83 -18.06 20.11
CA ASP A 75 19.48 -19.25 20.88
C ASP A 75 19.50 -18.97 22.40
N VAL A 76 18.81 -19.82 23.16
CA VAL A 76 18.69 -19.72 24.62
C VAL A 76 18.80 -21.11 25.25
N LEU A 77 19.32 -21.20 26.48
CA LEU A 77 19.51 -22.47 27.18
C LEU A 77 19.30 -22.29 28.69
N PHE A 78 18.52 -23.18 29.30
CA PHE A 78 18.49 -23.35 30.75
C PHE A 78 19.63 -24.25 31.22
N ASP A 79 20.26 -23.86 32.33
CA ASP A 79 21.19 -24.70 33.08
C ASP A 79 20.97 -24.53 34.58
N GLY A 80 20.11 -25.36 35.16
CA GLY A 80 19.65 -25.20 36.54
C GLY A 80 18.87 -23.89 36.71
N GLU A 81 19.33 -23.04 37.62
CA GLU A 81 18.74 -21.72 37.93
C GLU A 81 19.28 -20.60 37.00
N LEU A 82 20.15 -20.95 36.04
CA LEU A 82 20.78 -20.01 35.11
C LEU A 82 20.18 -20.13 33.71
N CYS A 83 20.16 -19.00 33.01
CA CYS A 83 19.69 -18.86 31.63
C CYS A 83 20.82 -18.29 30.77
N TYR A 84 21.23 -19.01 29.74
CA TYR A 84 22.25 -18.59 28.79
C TYR A 84 21.61 -18.13 27.50
N VAL A 85 22.15 -17.08 26.89
CA VAL A 85 21.61 -16.45 25.69
C VAL A 85 22.73 -16.18 24.69
N VAL A 86 22.53 -16.56 23.43
CA VAL A 86 23.46 -16.25 22.33
C VAL A 86 23.07 -14.96 21.65
N GLY A 87 24.02 -14.05 21.52
CA GLY A 87 23.92 -12.84 20.69
C GLY A 87 24.87 -12.90 19.50
N THR A 88 24.33 -12.80 18.30
CA THR A 88 25.11 -12.92 17.07
C THR A 88 25.85 -11.63 16.73
N THR A 89 25.20 -10.48 16.91
CA THR A 89 25.78 -9.18 16.57
C THR A 89 27.00 -8.88 17.43
N GLY A 90 26.93 -9.16 18.73
CA GLY A 90 28.04 -8.98 19.67
C GLY A 90 29.09 -10.10 19.67
N ASN A 91 28.85 -11.20 18.94
CA ASN A 91 29.60 -12.46 19.08
C ASN A 91 29.72 -12.88 20.54
N GLU A 92 28.58 -13.03 21.23
CA GLU A 92 28.54 -13.14 22.68
C GLU A 92 27.62 -14.24 23.19
N VAL A 93 27.95 -14.72 24.40
CA VAL A 93 27.07 -15.53 25.24
C VAL A 93 26.90 -14.79 26.56
N VAL A 94 25.65 -14.67 27.02
CA VAL A 94 25.32 -13.94 28.26
C VAL A 94 24.53 -14.85 29.18
N CYS A 95 24.91 -14.87 30.46
CA CYS A 95 24.29 -15.68 31.50
C CYS A 95 23.49 -14.80 32.45
N PHE A 96 22.21 -15.13 32.65
CA PHE A 96 21.29 -14.49 33.57
C PHE A 96 20.90 -15.46 34.69
N ASN A 97 20.65 -14.93 35.88
CA ASN A 97 19.99 -15.70 36.94
C ASN A 97 18.45 -15.66 36.79
N GLU A 98 17.73 -16.40 37.65
CA GLU A 98 16.26 -16.43 37.65
C GLU A 98 15.56 -15.08 37.87
N ALA A 99 16.28 -14.04 38.30
CA ALA A 99 15.75 -12.69 38.46
C ALA A 99 15.96 -11.82 37.21
N GLY A 100 16.52 -12.37 36.13
CA GLY A 100 16.85 -11.64 34.91
C GLY A 100 18.09 -10.73 35.06
N ILE A 101 18.92 -10.97 36.07
CA ILE A 101 20.14 -10.19 36.31
C ILE A 101 21.32 -10.90 35.63
N GLU A 102 22.07 -10.16 34.81
CA GLU A 102 23.30 -10.65 34.19
C GLU A 102 24.33 -11.02 35.27
N THR A 103 24.84 -12.24 35.17
CA THR A 103 25.85 -12.80 36.08
C THR A 103 27.22 -12.87 35.40
N GLN A 104 27.26 -13.17 34.10
CA GLN A 104 28.49 -13.31 33.33
C GLN A 104 28.25 -13.13 31.83
N ARG A 105 29.28 -12.65 31.12
CA ARG A 105 29.29 -12.47 29.66
C ARG A 105 30.61 -12.94 29.06
N TRP A 106 30.53 -13.62 27.93
CA TRP A 106 31.66 -14.03 27.08
C TRP A 106 31.53 -13.36 25.72
N THR A 107 32.61 -12.74 25.23
CA THR A 107 32.67 -12.10 23.91
C THR A 107 33.86 -12.65 23.14
N PHE A 108 33.64 -13.08 21.90
CA PHE A 108 34.64 -13.85 21.14
C PHE A 108 35.33 -13.06 20.02
N SER A 109 34.75 -11.94 19.57
CA SER A 109 35.35 -11.07 18.55
C SER A 109 34.92 -9.61 18.74
N GLU A 110 35.86 -8.69 18.52
CA GLU A 110 35.61 -7.25 18.54
C GLU A 110 34.83 -6.75 17.32
N GLN A 111 34.89 -7.50 16.21
CA GLN A 111 34.18 -7.14 14.97
C GLN A 111 32.75 -7.68 15.02
N PRO A 112 31.71 -6.83 14.94
CA PRO A 112 30.32 -7.27 15.05
C PRO A 112 29.97 -8.33 14.00
N ASP A 113 29.20 -9.35 14.38
CA ASP A 113 28.71 -10.43 13.51
C ASP A 113 29.82 -11.00 12.60
N SER A 114 30.95 -11.37 13.21
CA SER A 114 32.15 -11.86 12.53
C SER A 114 32.49 -13.30 12.86
N TRP A 115 31.93 -13.86 13.92
CA TRP A 115 31.98 -15.29 14.26
C TRP A 115 30.62 -15.96 14.18
N HIS A 116 29.56 -15.17 13.96
CA HIS A 116 28.18 -15.61 13.86
C HIS A 116 27.85 -16.79 14.80
N LEU A 117 27.79 -16.49 16.10
CA LEU A 117 27.41 -17.48 17.10
C LEU A 117 25.97 -17.89 16.88
N ASN A 118 25.69 -19.18 17.05
CA ASN A 118 24.42 -19.77 16.70
C ASN A 118 23.71 -20.39 17.90
N CYS A 119 24.11 -21.58 18.32
CA CYS A 119 23.31 -22.40 19.23
C CYS A 119 24.09 -22.82 20.46
N LEU A 120 23.37 -23.06 21.57
CA LEU A 120 23.92 -23.53 22.84
C LEU A 120 23.45 -24.95 23.16
N ALA A 121 24.25 -25.68 23.91
CA ALA A 121 23.81 -26.92 24.57
C ALA A 121 24.65 -27.22 25.80
N ARG A 122 24.07 -27.94 26.76
CA ARG A 122 24.85 -28.62 27.81
C ARG A 122 25.31 -29.97 27.31
N TRP A 123 26.62 -30.15 27.08
CA TRP A 123 27.20 -31.40 26.61
C TRP A 123 28.53 -31.66 27.31
N LYS A 124 28.78 -32.89 27.77
CA LYS A 124 29.95 -33.27 28.59
C LYS A 124 30.08 -32.48 29.90
N ASP A 125 28.97 -32.25 30.59
CA ASP A 125 28.89 -31.48 31.85
C ASP A 125 29.41 -30.04 31.75
N THR A 126 29.51 -29.51 30.53
CA THR A 126 29.92 -28.14 30.21
C THR A 126 28.92 -27.54 29.22
N ILE A 127 28.99 -26.22 29.04
CA ILE A 127 28.19 -25.52 28.04
C ILE A 127 29.04 -25.37 26.79
N VAL A 128 28.49 -25.79 25.66
CA VAL A 128 29.10 -25.64 24.35
C VAL A 128 28.25 -24.73 23.48
N PHE A 129 28.90 -24.03 22.56
CA PHE A 129 28.22 -23.22 21.54
C PHE A 129 28.71 -23.57 20.15
N SER A 130 27.86 -23.36 19.14
CA SER A 130 28.23 -23.42 17.73
C SER A 130 28.43 -22.02 17.16
N ALA A 131 29.36 -21.89 16.23
CA ALA A 131 29.68 -20.62 15.56
C ALA A 131 30.29 -20.90 14.18
N PHE A 132 30.32 -19.89 13.30
CA PHE A 132 30.98 -20.02 12.00
C PHE A 132 31.48 -18.70 11.43
N GLY A 133 32.41 -18.80 10.49
CA GLY A 133 32.74 -17.66 9.66
C GLY A 133 33.65 -16.64 10.34
N MET A 134 34.58 -17.13 11.18
CA MET A 134 35.64 -16.38 11.89
C MET A 134 36.40 -15.41 10.97
N SER A 135 35.80 -14.24 10.74
CA SER A 135 36.28 -13.21 9.83
C SER A 135 36.81 -12.04 10.64
N GLU A 136 37.78 -11.31 10.09
CA GLU A 136 38.24 -10.04 10.65
C GLU A 136 37.33 -8.86 10.24
N THR A 137 36.24 -9.15 9.50
CA THR A 137 35.28 -8.16 9.01
C THR A 137 33.86 -8.62 9.27
N THR A 138 32.97 -7.67 9.61
CA THR A 138 31.54 -7.90 9.80
C THR A 138 30.94 -8.61 8.59
N ARG A 139 30.32 -9.78 8.83
CA ARG A 139 29.70 -10.62 7.79
C ARG A 139 30.63 -11.05 6.66
N GLY A 140 31.95 -11.02 6.87
CA GLY A 140 32.95 -11.40 5.85
C GLY A 140 32.91 -12.89 5.45
N TYR A 141 32.13 -13.70 6.17
CA TYR A 141 31.84 -15.10 5.82
C TYR A 141 30.79 -15.26 4.72
N LYS A 142 30.02 -14.20 4.36
CA LYS A 142 28.95 -14.32 3.35
C LYS A 142 29.50 -14.79 2.00
N GLY A 143 29.04 -15.95 1.56
CA GLY A 143 29.50 -16.61 0.33
C GLY A 143 30.69 -17.56 0.50
N ASN A 144 31.18 -17.77 1.74
CA ASN A 144 32.30 -18.66 2.06
C ASN A 144 32.18 -19.26 3.48
N THR A 145 31.06 -19.94 3.78
CA THR A 145 30.78 -20.53 5.10
C THR A 145 31.06 -22.02 5.20
N GLN A 146 31.31 -22.69 4.07
CA GLN A 146 31.52 -24.14 4.04
C GLN A 146 32.79 -24.54 4.80
N GLY A 147 32.64 -25.43 5.78
CA GLY A 147 33.75 -25.93 6.60
C GLY A 147 34.31 -24.92 7.62
N ALA A 148 33.76 -23.71 7.69
CA ALA A 148 34.24 -22.63 8.56
C ALA A 148 33.55 -22.60 9.94
N GLY A 149 32.73 -23.59 10.26
CA GLY A 149 31.97 -23.72 11.50
C GLY A 149 32.57 -24.72 12.48
N PHE A 150 32.25 -24.54 13.76
CA PHE A 150 32.76 -25.37 14.85
C PHE A 150 31.79 -25.42 16.05
N VAL A 151 32.06 -26.33 16.98
CA VAL A 151 31.47 -26.39 18.33
C VAL A 151 32.58 -26.26 19.35
N GLN A 152 32.42 -25.31 20.28
CA GLN A 152 33.43 -24.94 21.26
C GLN A 152 32.86 -24.93 22.67
N ASP A 153 33.68 -25.36 23.63
CA ASP A 153 33.44 -25.19 25.05
C ASP A 153 33.46 -23.72 25.47
N LEU A 154 32.40 -23.28 26.15
CA LEU A 154 32.22 -21.89 26.56
C LEU A 154 33.30 -21.41 27.53
N PHE A 155 33.73 -22.26 28.46
CA PHE A 155 34.57 -21.85 29.60
C PHE A 155 36.06 -22.05 29.34
N SER A 156 36.45 -23.18 28.75
CA SER A 156 37.84 -23.54 28.44
C SER A 156 38.30 -23.04 27.07
N GLY A 157 37.36 -22.72 26.16
CA GLY A 157 37.66 -22.37 24.78
C GLY A 157 38.08 -23.55 23.89
N GLN A 158 38.06 -24.78 24.41
CA GLN A 158 38.43 -25.97 23.64
C GLN A 158 37.40 -26.23 22.53
N LYS A 159 37.85 -26.31 21.27
CA LYS A 159 37.02 -26.76 20.15
C LYS A 159 36.91 -28.28 20.18
N TYR A 160 35.68 -28.79 20.16
CA TYR A 160 35.41 -30.23 20.13
C TYR A 160 35.10 -30.74 18.73
N ILE A 161 34.50 -29.89 17.89
CA ILE A 161 34.09 -30.24 16.52
C ILE A 161 34.44 -29.07 15.62
N GLU A 162 35.02 -29.33 14.46
CA GLU A 162 35.38 -28.33 13.44
C GLU A 162 34.97 -28.82 12.05
N GLY A 163 35.04 -27.95 11.03
CA GLY A 163 34.69 -28.32 9.66
C GLY A 163 33.18 -28.37 9.39
N LEU A 164 32.38 -27.66 10.19
CA LEU A 164 30.94 -27.53 10.00
C LEU A 164 30.63 -26.38 9.03
N SER A 165 29.40 -26.32 8.53
CA SER A 165 28.92 -25.34 7.57
C SER A 165 27.58 -24.79 8.08
N GLN A 166 27.63 -23.59 8.67
CA GLN A 166 26.50 -22.96 9.36
C GLN A 166 25.82 -23.91 10.39
N PRO A 167 26.54 -24.37 11.43
CA PRO A 167 26.01 -25.32 12.41
C PRO A 167 24.93 -24.72 13.32
N HIS A 168 23.78 -25.39 13.42
CA HIS A 168 22.64 -25.03 14.27
C HIS A 168 22.17 -26.22 15.13
N SER A 169 21.31 -25.92 16.11
CA SER A 169 20.50 -26.88 16.87
C SER A 169 21.30 -28.01 17.52
N LEU A 170 22.13 -27.63 18.49
CA LEU A 170 22.91 -28.58 19.28
C LEU A 170 21.99 -29.32 20.26
N VAL A 171 21.89 -30.64 20.16
CA VAL A 171 21.01 -31.45 21.01
C VAL A 171 21.77 -32.64 21.57
N PRO A 172 21.98 -32.71 22.89
CA PRO A 172 22.59 -33.87 23.54
C PRO A 172 21.75 -35.14 23.30
N TYR A 173 22.40 -36.25 22.97
CA TYR A 173 21.76 -37.54 22.75
C TYR A 173 22.61 -38.66 23.37
N GLY A 174 22.25 -39.09 24.57
CA GLY A 174 23.10 -39.96 25.39
C GLY A 174 24.45 -39.28 25.67
N ASN A 175 25.56 -39.93 25.30
CA ASN A 175 26.91 -39.34 25.39
C ASN A 175 27.30 -38.54 24.13
N ASN A 176 26.47 -38.59 23.09
CA ASN A 176 26.73 -38.00 21.78
C ASN A 176 26.06 -36.63 21.67
N LEU A 177 26.39 -35.90 20.61
CA LEU A 177 25.78 -34.62 20.26
C LEU A 177 25.19 -34.70 18.85
N LEU A 178 23.88 -34.45 18.74
CA LEU A 178 23.21 -34.23 17.46
C LEU A 178 23.30 -32.75 17.11
N LEU A 179 23.50 -32.44 15.84
CA LEU A 179 23.44 -31.07 15.33
C LEU A 179 22.97 -31.01 13.88
N ALA A 180 22.44 -29.85 13.51
CA ALA A 180 22.13 -29.51 12.14
C ALA A 180 23.34 -28.83 11.49
N ASN A 181 23.85 -29.42 10.42
CA ASN A 181 24.90 -28.84 9.57
C ASN A 181 24.24 -28.19 8.35
N SER A 182 23.71 -27.00 8.57
CA SER A 182 22.52 -26.54 7.87
C SER A 182 22.74 -26.09 6.42
N GLU A 183 23.89 -25.50 6.10
CA GLU A 183 24.22 -25.11 4.73
C GLU A 183 24.31 -26.33 3.80
N THR A 184 24.75 -27.47 4.32
CA THR A 184 24.82 -28.75 3.59
C THR A 184 23.55 -29.58 3.71
N LYS A 185 22.49 -29.07 4.36
CA LYS A 185 21.21 -29.75 4.59
C LYS A 185 21.36 -31.07 5.37
N GLU A 186 22.35 -31.16 6.26
CA GLU A 186 22.68 -32.41 6.95
C GLU A 186 22.28 -32.39 8.42
N ILE A 187 21.87 -33.55 8.94
CA ILE A 187 21.93 -33.85 10.37
C ILE A 187 23.17 -34.69 10.65
N ARG A 188 23.88 -34.41 11.74
CA ARG A 188 25.12 -35.09 12.12
C ARG A 188 25.09 -35.49 13.60
N GLU A 189 25.64 -36.66 13.90
CA GLU A 189 25.85 -37.15 15.26
C GLU A 189 27.35 -37.27 15.54
N TYR A 190 27.80 -36.68 16.64
CA TYR A 190 29.20 -36.73 17.08
C TYR A 190 29.33 -37.43 18.43
N SER A 191 30.34 -38.26 18.59
CA SER A 191 30.65 -38.91 19.85
C SER A 191 31.28 -37.93 20.85
N SER A 192 31.35 -38.33 22.12
CA SER A 192 31.95 -37.54 23.20
C SER A 192 33.44 -37.21 23.01
N ASP A 193 34.13 -37.83 22.06
CA ASP A 193 35.51 -37.47 21.65
C ASP A 193 35.56 -36.56 20.42
N GLY A 194 34.41 -36.07 19.92
CA GLY A 194 34.31 -35.16 18.78
C GLY A 194 34.37 -35.84 17.41
N LYS A 195 34.29 -37.17 17.34
CA LYS A 195 34.28 -37.90 16.06
C LYS A 195 32.88 -38.01 15.48
N LEU A 196 32.76 -37.87 14.16
CA LEU A 196 31.50 -38.08 13.45
C LEU A 196 31.10 -39.56 13.54
N VAL A 197 29.94 -39.82 14.13
CA VAL A 197 29.34 -41.17 14.24
C VAL A 197 28.54 -41.48 12.98
N ARG A 198 27.69 -40.54 12.54
CA ARG A 198 26.86 -40.66 11.33
C ARG A 198 26.33 -39.31 10.86
N ALA A 199 25.95 -39.24 9.58
CA ALA A 199 25.36 -38.08 8.94
C ALA A 199 24.30 -38.49 7.91
N ALA A 200 23.30 -37.63 7.67
CA ALA A 200 22.29 -37.81 6.64
C ALA A 200 21.85 -36.45 6.07
N VAL A 201 21.63 -36.41 4.76
CA VAL A 201 21.14 -35.23 4.03
C VAL A 201 19.62 -35.26 3.97
N LEU A 202 18.99 -34.11 4.23
CA LEU A 202 17.55 -33.89 4.12
C LEU A 202 17.24 -32.91 2.98
N ASP A 203 15.96 -32.79 2.60
CA ASP A 203 15.47 -32.02 1.45
C ASP A 203 15.23 -30.52 1.74
N GLY A 204 15.78 -29.99 2.84
CA GLY A 204 15.67 -28.58 3.22
C GLY A 204 16.78 -28.11 4.16
N TYR A 205 16.83 -26.81 4.41
CA TYR A 205 17.84 -26.22 5.29
C TYR A 205 17.55 -26.64 6.74
N THR A 206 18.36 -27.54 7.30
CA THR A 206 18.09 -28.22 8.57
C THR A 206 18.27 -27.27 9.76
N ARG A 207 17.25 -27.09 10.59
CA ARG A 207 17.25 -26.28 11.83
C ARG A 207 16.14 -26.76 12.76
N GLY A 208 16.29 -26.57 14.06
CA GLY A 208 15.39 -27.10 15.07
C GLY A 208 15.51 -28.62 15.14
N ILE A 209 16.06 -29.13 16.24
CA ILE A 209 16.16 -30.57 16.49
C ILE A 209 15.51 -30.85 17.84
N CYS A 210 14.68 -31.88 17.91
CA CYS A 210 14.07 -32.34 19.16
C CYS A 210 14.03 -33.86 19.19
N VAL A 211 14.40 -34.48 20.32
CA VAL A 211 14.31 -35.94 20.50
C VAL A 211 13.25 -36.24 21.55
N VAL A 212 12.25 -37.05 21.20
CA VAL A 212 11.18 -37.47 22.12
C VAL A 212 10.97 -38.96 21.97
N GLY A 213 11.34 -39.73 23.00
CA GLY A 213 11.28 -41.19 22.95
C GLY A 213 12.08 -41.76 21.79
N GLU A 214 11.41 -42.48 20.88
CA GLU A 214 12.03 -43.08 19.69
C GLU A 214 12.01 -42.18 18.45
N LEU A 215 11.56 -40.93 18.58
CA LEU A 215 11.42 -39.99 17.47
C LEU A 215 12.44 -38.85 17.55
N LEU A 216 12.99 -38.50 16.39
CA LEU A 216 13.85 -37.35 16.14
C LEU A 216 13.10 -36.39 15.21
N TYR A 217 12.71 -35.23 15.72
CA TYR A 217 12.12 -34.17 14.91
C TYR A 217 13.20 -33.23 14.39
N VAL A 218 13.11 -32.90 13.11
CA VAL A 218 14.03 -31.98 12.44
C VAL A 218 13.22 -30.98 11.62
N GLY A 219 13.47 -29.68 11.83
CA GLY A 219 12.88 -28.63 11.01
C GLY A 219 13.66 -28.40 9.72
N LEU A 220 12.93 -28.12 8.66
CA LEU A 220 13.43 -27.85 7.32
C LEU A 220 12.94 -26.47 6.89
N SER A 221 13.86 -25.53 6.75
CA SER A 221 13.58 -24.14 6.37
C SER A 221 13.72 -23.92 4.86
N CYS A 222 12.91 -23.01 4.32
CA CYS A 222 13.02 -22.44 2.98
C CYS A 222 14.13 -21.38 2.97
N SER A 223 15.39 -21.82 3.00
CA SER A 223 16.51 -20.89 3.07
C SER A 223 16.64 -20.04 1.79
N ARG A 224 16.67 -18.72 1.97
CA ARG A 224 17.00 -17.73 0.92
C ARG A 224 18.43 -17.84 0.41
N ASN A 225 19.28 -18.60 1.09
CA ASN A 225 20.71 -18.76 0.76
C ASN A 225 21.00 -20.01 -0.08
N ILE A 226 19.99 -20.79 -0.46
CA ILE A 226 20.16 -22.00 -1.29
C ILE A 226 19.16 -21.95 -2.46
N ASP A 227 19.68 -21.90 -3.69
CA ASP A 227 18.89 -21.79 -4.94
C ASP A 227 18.02 -23.03 -5.25
N GLU A 228 18.15 -24.12 -4.49
CA GLU A 228 17.55 -25.44 -4.76
C GLU A 228 16.61 -25.96 -3.64
N ALA A 229 16.10 -25.11 -2.74
CA ALA A 229 15.16 -25.61 -1.72
C ALA A 229 13.82 -25.99 -2.35
N HIS A 230 13.52 -27.29 -2.45
CA HIS A 230 12.28 -27.85 -3.01
C HIS A 230 11.03 -27.64 -2.14
N LEU A 231 11.14 -26.89 -1.05
CA LEU A 231 10.06 -26.66 -0.09
C LEU A 231 9.39 -25.31 -0.34
N SER A 232 8.06 -25.30 -0.44
CA SER A 232 7.24 -24.09 -0.56
C SER A 232 6.96 -23.41 0.79
N SER A 233 7.20 -24.11 1.90
CA SER A 233 7.04 -23.63 3.28
C SER A 233 7.89 -24.44 4.26
N ALA A 234 8.17 -23.88 5.43
CA ALA A 234 8.93 -24.55 6.48
C ALA A 234 8.20 -25.82 6.94
N THR A 235 8.95 -26.89 7.18
CA THR A 235 8.37 -28.22 7.44
C THR A 235 9.11 -28.93 8.57
N VAL A 236 8.38 -29.53 9.52
CA VAL A 236 8.95 -30.41 10.54
C VAL A 236 8.82 -31.86 10.07
N VAL A 237 9.93 -32.60 10.11
CA VAL A 237 9.99 -34.02 9.75
C VAL A 237 10.25 -34.85 11.00
N ALA A 238 9.50 -35.94 11.17
CA ALA A 238 9.72 -36.92 12.23
C ALA A 238 10.48 -38.13 11.67
N LEU A 239 11.64 -38.43 12.25
CA LEU A 239 12.50 -39.55 11.91
C LEU A 239 12.53 -40.57 13.06
N ASP A 240 12.77 -41.83 12.74
CA ASP A 240 13.21 -42.82 13.73
C ASP A 240 14.56 -42.39 14.32
N VAL A 241 14.71 -42.28 15.64
CA VAL A 241 15.97 -41.81 16.23
C VAL A 241 17.13 -42.78 15.99
N THR A 242 16.84 -44.08 15.81
CA THR A 242 17.85 -45.12 15.60
C THR A 242 18.18 -45.29 14.13
N THR A 243 17.18 -45.32 13.24
CA THR A 243 17.43 -45.57 11.81
C THR A 243 17.46 -44.32 10.94
N TRP A 244 17.02 -43.17 11.46
CA TRP A 244 16.79 -41.91 10.74
C TRP A 244 15.84 -42.05 9.53
N VAL A 245 14.97 -43.07 9.55
CA VAL A 245 13.93 -43.26 8.53
C VAL A 245 12.75 -42.36 8.86
N GLU A 246 12.28 -41.60 7.88
CA GLU A 246 11.13 -40.72 8.02
C GLU A 246 9.84 -41.50 8.33
N LYS A 247 9.15 -41.04 9.39
CA LYS A 247 7.83 -41.53 9.83
C LYS A 247 6.71 -40.60 9.38
N GLY A 248 7.01 -39.33 9.09
CA GLY A 248 6.07 -38.36 8.53
C GLY A 248 6.63 -36.94 8.54
N ARG A 249 5.83 -35.98 8.04
CA ARG A 249 6.15 -34.54 8.02
C ARG A 249 4.91 -33.66 8.18
N ILE A 250 5.09 -32.42 8.65
CA ILE A 250 4.04 -31.39 8.76
C ILE A 250 4.58 -30.02 8.36
N SER A 251 3.84 -29.30 7.52
CA SER A 251 4.21 -27.96 7.05
C SER A 251 3.63 -26.86 7.95
N LEU A 252 4.35 -25.76 8.05
CA LEU A 252 4.02 -24.58 8.84
C LEU A 252 3.80 -23.40 7.89
N ASP A 253 2.94 -22.47 8.27
CA ASP A 253 2.76 -21.20 7.56
C ASP A 253 3.90 -20.21 7.89
N ALA A 254 5.14 -20.65 7.69
CA ALA A 254 6.36 -19.87 7.92
C ALA A 254 7.42 -20.29 6.91
N LEU A 255 8.47 -19.48 6.75
CA LEU A 255 9.58 -19.80 5.83
C LEU A 255 10.79 -20.43 6.54
N GLU A 256 10.96 -20.17 7.83
CA GLU A 256 12.15 -20.60 8.60
C GLU A 256 11.72 -21.17 9.96
N ILE A 257 12.47 -22.16 10.45
CA ILE A 257 12.37 -22.76 11.79
C ILE A 257 13.70 -22.52 12.50
N TYR A 258 13.69 -22.09 13.76
CA TYR A 258 14.91 -21.93 14.57
C TYR A 258 15.04 -23.02 15.63
N SER A 259 13.99 -23.26 16.43
CA SER A 259 13.98 -24.29 17.47
C SER A 259 12.68 -25.11 17.46
N ILE A 260 12.78 -26.34 17.95
CA ILE A 260 11.67 -27.25 18.16
C ILE A 260 11.84 -27.83 19.56
N VAL A 261 10.81 -27.74 20.39
CA VAL A 261 10.79 -28.37 21.72
C VAL A 261 9.50 -29.13 21.91
N SER A 262 9.54 -30.16 22.77
CA SER A 262 8.34 -30.92 23.12
C SER A 262 7.74 -30.41 24.42
N VAL A 263 6.42 -30.15 24.40
CA VAL A 263 5.62 -29.66 25.52
C VAL A 263 4.38 -30.53 25.72
N LEU A 264 4.61 -31.80 26.02
CA LEU A 264 3.53 -32.76 26.29
C LEU A 264 2.79 -32.50 27.61
N ASP A 265 3.29 -31.59 28.44
CA ASP A 265 2.67 -31.18 29.69
C ASP A 265 1.75 -29.95 29.50
N THR A 266 0.50 -30.09 29.94
CA THR A 266 -0.54 -29.04 29.87
C THR A 266 -0.13 -27.78 30.66
N GLU A 267 0.59 -27.93 31.77
CA GLU A 267 1.04 -26.79 32.59
C GLU A 267 2.08 -25.95 31.83
N VAL A 268 3.02 -26.61 31.17
CA VAL A 268 4.02 -25.97 30.29
C VAL A 268 3.35 -25.28 29.12
N LEU A 269 2.33 -25.90 28.53
CA LEU A 269 1.59 -25.35 27.40
C LEU A 269 0.81 -24.07 27.78
N LEU A 270 0.23 -24.03 28.98
CA LEU A 270 -0.43 -22.82 29.50
C LEU A 270 0.60 -21.70 29.78
N ASN A 271 1.76 -22.05 30.33
CA ASN A 271 2.82 -21.08 30.61
C ASN A 271 3.50 -20.55 29.34
N ALA A 272 3.52 -21.34 28.26
CA ALA A 272 3.96 -20.91 26.93
C ALA A 272 3.01 -19.88 26.27
N LEU A 273 1.78 -19.70 26.76
CA LEU A 273 0.85 -18.65 26.30
C LEU A 273 1.07 -17.30 27.00
N GLY A 274 1.81 -17.28 28.11
CA GLY A 274 2.18 -16.06 28.84
C GLY A 274 2.96 -15.02 28.01
N PRO A 275 4.04 -15.40 27.29
CA PRO A 275 4.84 -14.48 26.46
C PRO A 275 4.01 -13.77 25.40
N LEU A 276 2.94 -14.40 24.92
CA LEU A 276 2.00 -13.85 23.94
C LEU A 276 1.29 -12.59 24.46
N SER A 277 0.86 -12.63 25.72
CA SER A 277 0.25 -11.47 26.38
C SER A 277 1.26 -10.35 26.64
N GLN A 278 2.48 -10.69 27.05
CA GLN A 278 3.52 -9.72 27.38
C GLN A 278 4.12 -9.06 26.13
N SER A 279 4.32 -9.82 25.06
CA SER A 279 4.77 -9.37 23.73
C SER A 279 3.82 -8.32 23.13
N ILE A 280 2.51 -8.49 23.31
CA ILE A 280 1.49 -7.50 22.92
C ILE A 280 1.65 -6.21 23.75
N VAL A 281 1.85 -6.31 25.06
CA VAL A 281 2.01 -5.16 25.97
C VAL A 281 3.33 -4.42 25.73
N ASP A 282 4.42 -5.13 25.48
CA ASP A 282 5.75 -4.56 25.29
C ASP A 282 5.84 -3.80 23.94
N ARG A 283 5.17 -4.31 22.88
CA ARG A 283 5.03 -3.59 21.60
C ARG A 283 4.29 -2.25 21.76
N LEU A 284 3.21 -2.25 22.54
CA LEU A 284 2.47 -1.03 22.86
C LEU A 284 3.33 -0.03 23.67
N THR A 285 4.21 -0.54 24.54
CA THR A 285 5.03 0.28 25.44
C THR A 285 6.29 0.85 24.75
N SER A 286 6.95 0.07 23.89
CA SER A 286 8.14 0.51 23.12
C SER A 286 7.79 1.60 22.11
N SER A 287 6.66 1.46 21.41
CA SER A 287 6.15 2.48 20.49
C SER A 287 5.90 3.82 21.20
N LEU A 288 5.60 3.78 22.51
CA LEU A 288 5.39 4.95 23.35
C LEU A 288 6.70 5.64 23.79
N ARG A 289 7.81 4.90 23.94
CA ARG A 289 9.13 5.45 24.34
C ARG A 289 9.90 6.07 23.19
N ASP A 290 9.91 5.45 22.02
CA ASP A 290 10.60 5.97 20.84
C ASP A 290 10.06 7.35 20.41
N SER A 291 8.75 7.54 20.59
CA SER A 291 8.05 8.80 20.37
C SER A 291 8.56 9.92 21.30
N LYS A 292 8.91 9.61 22.56
CA LYS A 292 9.44 10.59 23.54
C LYS A 292 10.89 10.98 23.26
N GLY A 293 11.74 10.05 22.83
CA GLY A 293 13.16 10.32 22.54
C GLY A 293 13.38 11.21 21.30
N LEU A 294 12.46 11.13 20.33
CA LEU A 294 12.47 12.00 19.16
C LEU A 294 12.01 13.43 19.49
N ALA A 295 11.04 13.57 20.39
CA ALA A 295 10.51 14.86 20.85
C ALA A 295 11.60 15.75 21.49
N VAL A 296 12.43 15.21 22.40
CA VAL A 296 13.49 15.97 23.09
C VAL A 296 14.57 16.49 22.11
N ARG A 297 14.90 15.72 21.06
CA ARG A 297 15.86 16.15 20.02
C ARG A 297 15.27 17.20 19.07
N LEU A 298 13.95 17.16 18.87
CA LEU A 298 13.23 18.13 18.06
C LEU A 298 13.01 19.45 18.81
N GLU A 299 12.67 19.42 20.10
CA GLU A 299 12.53 20.62 20.95
C GLU A 299 13.81 21.47 20.96
N ARG A 300 14.99 20.85 21.07
CA ARG A 300 16.27 21.57 20.99
C ARG A 300 16.48 22.26 19.64
N ARG A 301 16.02 21.66 18.54
CA ARG A 301 16.13 22.21 17.18
C ARG A 301 15.06 23.25 16.87
N VAL A 302 13.90 23.16 17.54
CA VAL A 302 12.83 24.17 17.47
C VAL A 302 13.26 25.44 18.20
N ALA A 303 13.88 25.33 19.38
CA ALA A 303 14.40 26.50 20.10
C ALA A 303 15.45 27.30 19.30
N GLU A 304 16.35 26.62 18.58
CA GLU A 304 17.33 27.27 17.68
C GLU A 304 16.66 27.95 16.46
N CYS A 305 15.51 27.45 16.01
CA CYS A 305 14.73 28.04 14.92
C CYS A 305 13.88 29.22 15.39
N ASP A 306 13.33 29.18 16.60
CA ASP A 306 12.50 30.25 17.18
C ASP A 306 13.30 31.54 17.40
N GLU A 307 14.56 31.43 17.82
CA GLU A 307 15.44 32.59 17.98
C GLU A 307 15.72 33.28 16.63
N GLN A 308 15.79 32.51 15.54
CA GLN A 308 15.93 33.04 14.17
C GLN A 308 14.62 33.61 13.60
N LEU A 309 13.47 33.13 14.08
CA LEU A 309 12.15 33.64 13.70
C LEU A 309 11.88 35.00 14.36
N GLN A 310 12.16 35.14 15.66
CA GLN A 310 11.94 36.39 16.41
C GLN A 310 12.69 37.58 15.82
N GLU A 311 13.90 37.36 15.28
CA GLU A 311 14.67 38.40 14.59
C GLU A 311 14.02 38.80 13.24
N LYS A 312 13.41 37.85 12.53
CA LYS A 312 12.69 38.13 11.28
C LYS A 312 11.34 38.81 11.53
N ASP A 313 10.67 38.46 12.61
CA ASP A 313 9.38 39.05 13.00
C ASP A 313 9.54 40.51 13.41
N ARG A 314 10.66 40.90 14.05
CA ARG A 314 10.99 42.31 14.30
C ARG A 314 11.14 43.11 13.01
N ILE A 315 11.81 42.55 12.01
CA ILE A 315 12.00 43.18 10.69
C ILE A 315 10.66 43.31 9.95
N TRP A 316 9.76 42.33 10.13
CA TRP A 316 8.43 42.32 9.54
C TRP A 316 7.49 43.33 10.20
N ALA A 317 7.48 43.40 11.53
CA ALA A 317 6.63 44.31 12.32
C ALA A 317 6.87 45.79 11.96
N ALA A 318 8.15 46.19 11.81
CA ALA A 318 8.51 47.56 11.38
C ALA A 318 7.98 47.90 9.98
N ARG A 319 7.82 46.88 9.11
CA ARG A 319 7.33 47.03 7.74
C ARG A 319 5.81 47.09 7.68
N VAL A 320 5.13 46.39 8.59
CA VAL A 320 3.68 46.41 8.76
C VAL A 320 3.21 47.74 9.33
N GLU A 321 3.90 48.31 10.34
CA GLU A 321 3.57 49.65 10.88
C GLU A 321 3.59 50.74 9.80
N GLN A 322 4.55 50.66 8.87
CA GLN A 322 4.66 51.61 7.77
C GLN A 322 3.48 51.51 6.79
N VAL A 323 3.01 50.28 6.49
CA VAL A 323 1.85 50.04 5.61
C VAL A 323 0.54 50.44 6.29
N VAL A 324 0.43 50.23 7.60
CA VAL A 324 -0.74 50.62 8.41
C VAL A 324 -0.85 52.15 8.50
N ALA A 325 0.26 52.87 8.65
CA ALA A 325 0.27 54.34 8.64
C ALA A 325 -0.21 54.91 7.29
N ASP A 326 0.21 54.31 6.17
CA ASP A 326 -0.20 54.71 4.82
C ASP A 326 -1.71 54.48 4.57
N HIS A 327 -2.27 53.40 5.13
CA HIS A 327 -3.70 53.09 5.01
C HIS A 327 -4.57 53.92 5.97
N ALA A 328 -4.07 54.28 7.16
CA ALA A 328 -4.81 55.13 8.11
C ALA A 328 -5.01 56.56 7.56
N ALA A 329 -4.03 57.07 6.81
CA ALA A 329 -4.13 58.36 6.12
C ALA A 329 -5.19 58.35 4.99
N LEU A 330 -5.35 57.21 4.30
CA LEU A 330 -6.37 57.01 3.26
C LEU A 330 -7.77 56.83 3.87
N ALA A 331 -7.87 56.19 5.03
CA ALA A 331 -9.13 55.97 5.76
C ALA A 331 -9.68 57.26 6.38
N GLN A 332 -8.82 58.15 6.90
CA GLN A 332 -9.25 59.46 7.43
C GLN A 332 -9.87 60.37 6.35
N GLN A 333 -9.50 60.22 5.08
CA GLN A 333 -10.14 60.94 3.96
C GLN A 333 -11.54 60.43 3.64
N ILE A 334 -11.85 59.18 3.98
CA ILE A 334 -13.13 58.52 3.67
C ILE A 334 -14.14 58.73 4.81
N VAL A 335 -13.67 58.92 6.05
CA VAL A 335 -14.51 59.05 7.25
C VAL A 335 -15.10 60.46 7.45
N ILE A 336 -14.57 61.49 6.79
CA ILE A 336 -15.18 62.85 6.77
C ILE A 336 -16.56 62.88 6.09
N ALA A 337 -16.97 61.81 5.40
CA ALA A 337 -18.21 61.80 4.62
C ALA A 337 -19.46 61.26 5.33
N LYS A 338 -19.39 60.62 6.51
CA LYS A 338 -20.53 59.80 7.01
C LYS A 338 -20.70 59.67 8.54
N ASP A 339 -20.31 60.67 9.31
CA ASP A 339 -20.94 60.93 10.62
C ASP A 339 -22.21 61.74 10.36
N GLU A 340 -23.40 61.27 10.73
CA GLU A 340 -24.14 61.69 11.92
C GLU A 340 -25.49 60.95 11.80
N THR A 341 -25.97 60.08 12.68
CA THR A 341 -26.45 60.36 14.04
C THR A 341 -27.11 59.06 14.54
N LEU A 342 -26.53 58.37 15.52
CA LEU A 342 -27.18 57.20 16.14
C LEU A 342 -26.84 57.06 17.63
N ALA A 343 -26.75 58.19 18.34
CA ALA A 343 -26.59 58.19 19.79
C ALA A 343 -27.90 58.41 20.57
N GLU A 344 -29.00 58.80 19.91
CA GLU A 344 -30.29 59.07 20.59
C GLU A 344 -31.27 57.88 20.60
N ARG A 345 -30.96 56.76 19.93
CA ARG A 345 -31.93 55.65 19.75
C ARG A 345 -31.78 54.48 20.70
N VAL A 346 -30.67 54.38 21.43
CA VAL A 346 -30.37 53.18 22.23
C VAL A 346 -31.17 53.16 23.53
N GLU A 347 -31.46 54.32 24.12
CA GLU A 347 -32.10 54.40 25.44
C GLU A 347 -33.63 54.18 25.39
N GLN A 348 -34.28 54.36 24.24
CA GLN A 348 -35.72 54.16 24.07
C GLN A 348 -36.11 52.68 23.78
N ILE A 349 -35.18 51.88 23.24
CA ILE A 349 -35.44 50.51 22.76
C ILE A 349 -35.53 49.49 23.91
N GLU A 350 -34.81 49.71 25.01
CA GLU A 350 -34.84 48.80 26.16
C GLU A 350 -36.18 48.84 26.92
N ILE A 351 -36.86 50.00 26.90
CA ILE A 351 -38.13 50.19 27.62
C ILE A 351 -39.31 49.59 26.84
N ASP A 352 -39.29 49.64 25.51
CA ASP A 352 -40.39 49.12 24.66
C ASP A 352 -40.38 47.58 24.53
N HIS A 353 -39.20 46.94 24.55
CA HIS A 353 -39.11 45.49 24.34
C HIS A 353 -39.66 44.65 25.50
N VAL A 354 -39.56 45.12 26.75
CA VAL A 354 -40.05 44.36 27.92
C VAL A 354 -41.59 44.30 27.93
N ALA A 355 -42.27 45.36 27.49
CA ALA A 355 -43.74 45.41 27.41
C ALA A 355 -44.32 44.62 26.21
N GLN A 356 -43.52 44.39 25.17
CA GLN A 356 -43.92 43.64 23.97
C GLN A 356 -43.85 42.11 24.18
N ILE A 357 -42.88 41.64 24.97
CA ILE A 357 -42.69 40.22 25.30
C ILE A 357 -43.89 39.65 26.08
N GLN A 358 -44.51 40.43 26.96
CA GLN A 358 -45.66 39.97 27.76
C GLN A 358 -46.98 39.92 26.95
N ARG A 359 -47.15 40.75 25.92
CA ARG A 359 -48.31 40.70 25.01
C ARG A 359 -48.24 39.54 24.02
N LEU A 360 -47.05 39.27 23.49
CA LEU A 360 -46.82 38.18 22.52
C LEU A 360 -46.97 36.78 23.14
N ALA A 361 -46.68 36.63 24.44
CA ALA A 361 -46.89 35.35 25.13
C ALA A 361 -48.38 34.96 25.23
N HIS A 362 -49.28 35.94 25.40
CA HIS A 362 -50.72 35.69 25.48
C HIS A 362 -51.35 35.44 24.09
N GLU A 363 -50.90 36.14 23.05
CA GLU A 363 -51.35 35.91 21.67
C GLU A 363 -50.87 34.56 21.12
N ARG A 364 -49.69 34.08 21.53
CA ARG A 364 -49.14 32.78 21.12
C ARG A 364 -50.02 31.61 21.57
N ASP A 365 -50.52 31.63 22.79
CA ASP A 365 -51.30 30.51 23.34
C ASP A 365 -52.72 30.45 22.73
N VAL A 366 -53.30 31.60 22.35
CA VAL A 366 -54.55 31.68 21.58
C VAL A 366 -54.35 31.20 20.14
N MET A 367 -53.23 31.57 19.49
CA MET A 367 -52.91 31.12 18.12
C MET A 367 -52.59 29.62 18.04
N LEU A 368 -51.99 29.02 19.08
CA LEU A 368 -51.70 27.58 19.10
C LEU A 368 -53.00 26.75 19.09
N THR A 369 -54.04 27.21 19.78
CA THR A 369 -55.32 26.51 19.88
C THR A 369 -56.12 26.56 18.57
N GLU A 370 -56.06 27.68 17.84
CA GLU A 370 -56.70 27.81 16.51
C GLU A 370 -55.89 27.12 15.40
N LYS A 371 -54.55 27.09 15.52
CA LYS A 371 -53.66 26.37 14.60
C LYS A 371 -53.93 24.87 14.60
N ASP A 372 -54.15 24.26 15.77
CA ASP A 372 -54.37 22.81 15.89
C ASP A 372 -55.74 22.38 15.33
N ARG A 373 -56.75 23.27 15.41
CA ARG A 373 -58.06 23.09 14.77
C ARG A 373 -57.95 23.15 13.23
N ILE A 374 -57.26 24.17 12.70
CA ILE A 374 -57.04 24.34 11.25
C ILE A 374 -56.18 23.21 10.68
N TRP A 375 -55.18 22.74 11.43
CA TRP A 375 -54.33 21.61 10.99
C TRP A 375 -55.08 20.29 10.90
N SER A 376 -56.01 20.02 11.83
CA SER A 376 -56.81 18.79 11.80
C SER A 376 -57.81 18.75 10.64
N GLU A 377 -58.44 19.88 10.30
CA GLU A 377 -59.33 20.00 9.13
C GLU A 377 -58.54 19.89 7.80
N ARG A 378 -57.33 20.45 7.75
CA ARG A 378 -56.49 20.43 6.54
C ARG A 378 -55.80 19.08 6.31
N LEU A 379 -55.45 18.34 7.36
CA LEU A 379 -54.96 16.97 7.29
C LEU A 379 -56.02 16.01 6.69
N GLY A 380 -57.30 16.21 7.00
CA GLY A 380 -58.40 15.43 6.42
C GLY A 380 -58.61 15.70 4.92
N GLN A 381 -58.53 16.97 4.50
CA GLN A 381 -58.63 17.34 3.07
C GLN A 381 -57.41 16.85 2.27
N VAL A 382 -56.20 17.08 2.77
CA VAL A 382 -54.96 16.68 2.09
C VAL A 382 -54.83 15.16 1.98
N ALA A 383 -55.27 14.39 2.98
CA ALA A 383 -55.28 12.93 2.90
C ALA A 383 -56.24 12.41 1.82
N THR A 384 -57.39 13.06 1.63
CA THR A 384 -58.37 12.67 0.61
C THR A 384 -57.91 13.03 -0.80
N GLU A 385 -57.27 14.20 -0.97
CA GLU A 385 -56.67 14.63 -2.23
C GLU A 385 -55.42 13.82 -2.61
N HIS A 386 -54.55 13.49 -1.64
CA HIS A 386 -53.37 12.64 -1.91
C HIS A 386 -53.74 11.21 -2.27
N VAL A 387 -54.77 10.62 -1.65
CA VAL A 387 -55.20 9.25 -2.00
C VAL A 387 -55.75 9.19 -3.42
N ALA A 388 -56.51 10.20 -3.85
CA ALA A 388 -57.01 10.30 -5.23
C ALA A 388 -55.88 10.53 -6.25
N GLU A 389 -54.90 11.38 -5.91
CA GLU A 389 -53.76 11.68 -6.78
C GLU A 389 -52.79 10.48 -6.88
N VAL A 390 -52.54 9.76 -5.79
CA VAL A 390 -51.74 8.53 -5.78
C VAL A 390 -52.41 7.42 -6.60
N GLN A 391 -53.74 7.31 -6.56
CA GLN A 391 -54.47 6.36 -7.39
C GLN A 391 -54.43 6.74 -8.88
N ARG A 392 -54.50 8.03 -9.21
CA ARG A 392 -54.35 8.55 -10.58
C ARG A 392 -52.94 8.30 -11.13
N ILE A 393 -51.91 8.59 -10.34
CA ILE A 393 -50.50 8.34 -10.67
C ILE A 393 -50.23 6.85 -10.80
N SER A 394 -50.81 6.00 -9.94
CA SER A 394 -50.66 4.54 -10.07
C SER A 394 -51.30 4.01 -11.36
N HIS A 395 -52.45 4.56 -11.77
CA HIS A 395 -53.11 4.18 -13.02
C HIS A 395 -52.33 4.65 -14.26
N GLU A 396 -51.81 5.89 -14.26
CA GLU A 396 -50.93 6.40 -15.32
C GLU A 396 -49.61 5.61 -15.38
N ARG A 397 -49.04 5.23 -14.23
CA ARG A 397 -47.86 4.36 -14.15
C ARG A 397 -48.12 3.00 -14.77
N ASP A 398 -49.25 2.37 -14.47
CA ASP A 398 -49.57 1.03 -14.97
C ASP A 398 -49.83 1.05 -16.50
N LEU A 399 -50.39 2.13 -17.03
CA LEU A 399 -50.49 2.36 -18.48
C LEU A 399 -49.12 2.58 -19.15
N ILE A 400 -48.25 3.37 -18.51
CA ILE A 400 -46.86 3.59 -18.96
C ILE A 400 -46.05 2.28 -18.90
N LEU A 401 -46.30 1.43 -17.91
CA LEU A 401 -45.65 0.12 -17.79
C LEU A 401 -46.13 -0.84 -18.89
N GLN A 402 -47.41 -0.86 -19.24
CA GLN A 402 -47.91 -1.66 -20.37
C GLN A 402 -47.38 -1.17 -21.73
N ASP A 403 -47.23 0.14 -21.92
CA ASP A 403 -46.62 0.69 -23.13
C ASP A 403 -45.11 0.46 -23.17
N LYS A 404 -44.43 0.53 -22.01
CA LYS A 404 -43.04 0.12 -21.85
C LYS A 404 -42.85 -1.37 -22.15
N ASP A 405 -43.74 -2.25 -21.70
CA ASP A 405 -43.64 -3.70 -21.94
C ASP A 405 -43.84 -4.05 -23.42
N LYS A 406 -44.69 -3.31 -24.15
CA LYS A 406 -44.82 -3.45 -25.61
C LYS A 406 -43.57 -2.94 -26.34
N VAL A 407 -43.04 -1.79 -25.95
CA VAL A 407 -41.79 -1.23 -26.51
C VAL A 407 -40.58 -2.11 -26.14
N TRP A 408 -40.58 -2.70 -24.95
CA TRP A 408 -39.55 -3.61 -24.44
C TRP A 408 -39.61 -4.96 -25.15
N SER A 409 -40.78 -5.52 -25.40
CA SER A 409 -40.94 -6.75 -26.18
C SER A 409 -40.52 -6.57 -27.63
N ALA A 410 -40.92 -5.45 -28.26
CA ALA A 410 -40.46 -5.11 -29.62
C ALA A 410 -38.95 -4.83 -29.68
N ARG A 411 -38.37 -4.24 -28.62
CA ARG A 411 -36.91 -4.07 -28.48
C ARG A 411 -36.20 -5.39 -28.20
N GLN A 412 -36.78 -6.32 -27.45
CA GLN A 412 -36.23 -7.64 -27.16
C GLN A 412 -36.17 -8.50 -28.43
N GLU A 413 -37.20 -8.48 -29.27
CA GLU A 413 -37.17 -9.16 -30.57
C GLU A 413 -36.17 -8.51 -31.54
N HIS A 414 -36.07 -7.17 -31.56
CA HIS A 414 -35.08 -6.46 -32.35
C HIS A 414 -33.64 -6.68 -31.84
N PHE A 415 -33.43 -6.69 -30.52
CA PHE A 415 -32.15 -7.02 -29.89
C PHE A 415 -31.80 -8.48 -30.17
N ALA A 416 -32.71 -9.43 -30.01
CA ALA A 416 -32.46 -10.84 -30.33
C ALA A 416 -32.08 -11.04 -31.80
N TYR A 417 -32.71 -10.31 -32.72
CA TYR A 417 -32.34 -10.30 -34.15
C TYR A 417 -30.98 -9.66 -34.43
N VAL A 418 -30.66 -8.53 -33.78
CA VAL A 418 -29.36 -7.85 -33.88
C VAL A 418 -28.25 -8.67 -33.23
N GLU A 419 -28.50 -9.29 -32.08
CA GLU A 419 -27.57 -10.14 -31.34
C GLU A 419 -27.34 -11.46 -32.08
N ALA A 420 -28.36 -12.04 -32.72
CA ALA A 420 -28.21 -13.20 -33.59
C ALA A 420 -27.37 -12.86 -34.83
N ARG A 421 -27.60 -11.70 -35.47
CA ARG A 421 -26.77 -11.23 -36.59
C ARG A 421 -25.35 -10.85 -36.17
N ARG A 422 -25.17 -10.25 -35.00
CA ARG A 422 -23.88 -9.93 -34.39
C ARG A 422 -23.12 -11.21 -34.07
N THR A 423 -23.77 -12.21 -33.47
CA THR A 423 -23.19 -13.53 -33.17
C THR A 423 -22.81 -14.27 -34.46
N GLU A 424 -23.62 -14.18 -35.51
CA GLU A 424 -23.35 -14.79 -36.81
C GLU A 424 -22.26 -14.05 -37.62
N MET A 425 -22.15 -12.73 -37.45
CA MET A 425 -21.06 -11.91 -37.99
C MET A 425 -19.75 -12.12 -37.21
N MET A 426 -19.81 -12.25 -35.89
CA MET A 426 -18.68 -12.52 -35.00
C MET A 426 -18.15 -13.95 -35.17
N LYS A 427 -19.02 -14.95 -35.41
CA LYS A 427 -18.61 -16.32 -35.79
C LYS A 427 -17.82 -16.39 -37.09
N ARG A 428 -17.90 -15.36 -37.94
CA ARG A 428 -17.20 -15.29 -39.24
C ARG A 428 -15.89 -14.50 -39.18
N ILE A 429 -15.57 -13.84 -38.07
CA ILE A 429 -14.33 -13.08 -37.90
C ILE A 429 -13.44 -13.87 -36.94
N SER A 430 -12.39 -14.50 -37.48
CA SER A 430 -11.30 -15.09 -36.70
C SER A 430 -10.87 -14.16 -35.56
N PRO A 431 -10.43 -14.67 -34.40
CA PRO A 431 -9.87 -13.79 -33.37
C PRO A 431 -8.69 -13.03 -33.99
N ASN A 432 -8.82 -11.71 -34.09
CA ASN A 432 -7.94 -10.82 -34.86
C ASN A 432 -7.31 -9.73 -33.97
N VAL A 433 -7.20 -9.99 -32.66
CA VAL A 433 -6.60 -9.06 -31.69
C VAL A 433 -5.51 -9.76 -30.88
N SER A 434 -4.32 -9.16 -30.84
CA SER A 434 -3.26 -9.54 -29.90
C SER A 434 -3.36 -8.65 -28.67
N VAL A 435 -3.58 -9.26 -27.50
CA VAL A 435 -3.52 -8.54 -26.23
C VAL A 435 -2.06 -8.47 -25.78
N VAL A 436 -1.59 -7.27 -25.40
CA VAL A 436 -0.21 -7.05 -24.96
C VAL A 436 -0.20 -6.39 -23.59
N THR A 437 0.55 -6.96 -22.66
CA THR A 437 0.78 -6.38 -21.34
C THR A 437 2.27 -6.40 -20.99
N VAL A 438 2.71 -5.42 -20.20
CA VAL A 438 4.10 -5.31 -19.73
C VAL A 438 4.13 -5.60 -18.24
N ASN A 439 5.04 -6.47 -17.83
CA ASN A 439 5.25 -6.85 -16.44
C ASN A 439 6.66 -6.46 -15.98
N TYR A 440 6.76 -5.87 -14.79
CA TYR A 440 8.03 -5.63 -14.09
C TYR A 440 7.81 -5.84 -12.60
N ASN A 441 8.30 -6.96 -12.05
CA ASN A 441 8.11 -7.37 -10.66
C ASN A 441 6.63 -7.32 -10.21
N GLY A 442 5.71 -7.71 -11.10
CA GLY A 442 4.26 -7.62 -10.90
C GLY A 442 3.54 -8.98 -10.82
N LYS A 443 4.22 -10.07 -10.42
CA LYS A 443 3.66 -11.42 -10.30
C LYS A 443 2.32 -11.45 -9.58
N ALA A 444 2.17 -10.66 -8.52
CA ALA A 444 0.96 -10.58 -7.70
C ALA A 444 -0.31 -10.22 -8.50
N PHE A 445 -0.18 -9.50 -9.62
CA PHE A 445 -1.32 -9.03 -10.40
C PHE A 445 -1.67 -9.94 -11.60
N LEU A 446 -0.71 -10.74 -12.06
CA LEU A 446 -0.83 -11.48 -13.32
C LEU A 446 -1.95 -12.52 -13.30
N ARG A 447 -2.19 -13.19 -12.17
CA ARG A 447 -3.22 -14.25 -12.08
C ARG A 447 -4.60 -13.70 -12.42
N GLU A 448 -5.00 -12.60 -11.79
CA GLU A 448 -6.34 -12.02 -11.96
C GLU A 448 -6.51 -11.40 -13.34
N LEU A 449 -5.48 -10.71 -13.85
CA LEU A 449 -5.49 -10.17 -15.21
C LEU A 449 -5.71 -11.29 -16.23
N ILE A 450 -4.84 -12.30 -16.25
CA ILE A 450 -4.88 -13.35 -17.27
C ILE A 450 -6.20 -14.13 -17.17
N ALA A 451 -6.68 -14.43 -15.95
CA ALA A 451 -7.97 -15.05 -15.76
C ALA A 451 -9.14 -14.22 -16.35
N SER A 452 -9.11 -12.90 -16.23
CA SER A 452 -10.14 -12.02 -16.83
C SER A 452 -10.06 -11.92 -18.36
N LEU A 453 -8.84 -11.99 -18.93
CA LEU A 453 -8.63 -12.02 -20.37
C LEU A 453 -9.10 -13.33 -21.01
N LEU A 454 -9.00 -14.45 -20.28
CA LEU A 454 -9.47 -15.76 -20.75
C LEU A 454 -11.00 -15.92 -20.71
N ARG A 455 -11.71 -15.04 -19.98
CA ARG A 455 -13.19 -15.05 -19.89
C ARG A 455 -13.88 -14.15 -20.91
N GLN A 456 -13.14 -13.49 -21.80
CA GLN A 456 -13.73 -12.54 -22.74
C GLN A 456 -14.75 -13.21 -23.68
N THR A 457 -15.88 -12.55 -23.89
CA THR A 457 -16.90 -12.97 -24.88
C THR A 457 -16.38 -12.93 -26.31
N TYR A 458 -15.46 -12.00 -26.59
CA TYR A 458 -14.61 -12.01 -27.77
C TYR A 458 -13.20 -12.45 -27.36
N LEU A 459 -12.83 -13.69 -27.69
CA LEU A 459 -11.53 -14.23 -27.28
C LEU A 459 -10.36 -13.55 -28.02
N PRO A 460 -9.27 -13.18 -27.33
CA PRO A 460 -8.08 -12.70 -27.99
C PRO A 460 -7.41 -13.81 -28.82
N ALA A 461 -6.75 -13.43 -29.91
CA ALA A 461 -6.02 -14.36 -30.76
C ALA A 461 -4.76 -14.89 -30.06
N GLU A 462 -4.11 -14.01 -29.31
CA GLU A 462 -2.96 -14.30 -28.48
C GLU A 462 -2.91 -13.30 -27.32
N ILE A 463 -2.35 -13.75 -26.19
CA ILE A 463 -2.02 -12.91 -25.04
C ILE A 463 -0.51 -12.90 -24.92
N ILE A 464 0.09 -11.71 -24.96
CA ILE A 464 1.52 -11.49 -24.91
C ILE A 464 1.86 -10.77 -23.62
N VAL A 465 2.64 -11.41 -22.75
CA VAL A 465 3.19 -10.79 -21.55
C VAL A 465 4.66 -10.50 -21.79
N VAL A 466 5.02 -9.21 -21.76
CA VAL A 466 6.40 -8.76 -21.85
C VAL A 466 6.99 -8.71 -20.46
N ASP A 467 7.90 -9.63 -20.15
CA ASP A 467 8.69 -9.56 -18.93
C ASP A 467 9.84 -8.55 -19.10
N ASN A 468 9.79 -7.46 -18.35
CA ASN A 468 10.69 -6.32 -18.50
C ASN A 468 11.90 -6.41 -17.57
N ALA A 469 12.53 -7.59 -17.52
CA ALA A 469 13.60 -7.98 -16.58
C ALA A 469 13.12 -8.08 -15.12
N SER A 470 12.09 -8.91 -14.87
CA SER A 470 11.63 -9.17 -13.50
C SER A 470 12.49 -10.22 -12.78
N HIS A 471 12.47 -10.16 -11.45
CA HIS A 471 13.19 -11.06 -10.54
C HIS A 471 12.26 -11.72 -9.49
N ASP A 472 10.95 -11.56 -9.66
CA ASP A 472 9.90 -12.00 -8.72
C ASP A 472 9.32 -13.40 -9.03
N GLY A 473 9.93 -14.12 -9.99
CA GLY A 473 9.44 -15.42 -10.45
C GLY A 473 8.17 -15.36 -11.32
N SER A 474 7.84 -14.20 -11.90
CA SER A 474 6.66 -14.02 -12.76
C SER A 474 6.72 -14.81 -14.07
N VAL A 475 7.92 -15.02 -14.63
CA VAL A 475 8.10 -15.77 -15.88
C VAL A 475 7.81 -17.26 -15.68
N GLU A 476 8.33 -17.83 -14.60
CA GLU A 476 8.12 -19.22 -14.21
C GLU A 476 6.64 -19.47 -13.91
N PHE A 477 6.04 -18.57 -13.12
CA PHE A 477 4.60 -18.58 -12.84
C PHE A 477 3.73 -18.59 -14.12
N LEU A 478 4.02 -17.73 -15.09
CA LEU A 478 3.25 -17.69 -16.34
C LEU A 478 3.40 -18.98 -17.16
N ARG A 479 4.60 -19.56 -17.19
CA ARG A 479 4.87 -20.81 -17.93
C ARG A 479 4.16 -22.01 -17.32
N GLU A 480 4.08 -22.05 -15.99
CA GLU A 480 3.45 -23.15 -15.25
C GLU A 480 1.93 -23.06 -15.26
N GLU A 481 1.35 -21.89 -14.94
CA GLU A 481 -0.10 -21.76 -14.77
C GLU A 481 -0.84 -21.35 -16.05
N PHE A 482 -0.17 -20.64 -16.96
CA PHE A 482 -0.79 -20.11 -18.17
C PHE A 482 0.06 -20.42 -19.43
N PRO A 483 0.28 -21.71 -19.76
CA PRO A 483 1.16 -22.11 -20.85
C PRO A 483 0.71 -21.63 -22.24
N SER A 484 -0.55 -21.20 -22.38
CA SER A 484 -1.09 -20.59 -23.60
C SER A 484 -0.68 -19.12 -23.79
N VAL A 485 -0.15 -18.47 -22.76
CA VAL A 485 0.31 -17.09 -22.80
C VAL A 485 1.73 -17.02 -23.38
N LYS A 486 1.93 -16.13 -24.35
CA LYS A 486 3.23 -15.90 -24.97
C LYS A 486 4.06 -14.94 -24.11
N VAL A 487 5.13 -15.45 -23.52
CA VAL A 487 6.06 -14.62 -22.72
C VAL A 487 7.21 -14.11 -23.59
N VAL A 488 7.41 -12.79 -23.61
CA VAL A 488 8.53 -12.14 -24.30
C VAL A 488 9.41 -11.47 -23.26
N ARG A 489 10.64 -11.97 -23.08
CA ARG A 489 11.55 -11.47 -22.03
C ARG A 489 12.52 -10.44 -22.59
N SER A 490 12.67 -9.33 -21.87
CA SER A 490 13.74 -8.35 -22.04
C SER A 490 14.86 -8.62 -21.03
N GLU A 491 16.12 -8.42 -21.44
CA GLU A 491 17.29 -8.52 -20.54
C GLU A 491 17.42 -7.32 -19.61
N VAL A 492 16.84 -6.17 -19.99
CA VAL A 492 16.88 -4.93 -19.21
C VAL A 492 15.48 -4.32 -19.10
N ASN A 493 15.24 -3.53 -18.06
CA ASN A 493 14.00 -2.79 -17.94
C ASN A 493 13.95 -1.64 -18.97
N LEU A 494 13.13 -1.81 -20.00
CA LEU A 494 12.91 -0.85 -21.10
C LEU A 494 11.87 0.24 -20.75
N GLY A 495 11.33 0.21 -19.53
CA GLY A 495 10.18 1.01 -19.13
C GLY A 495 8.89 0.54 -19.81
N PHE A 496 7.79 1.23 -19.52
CA PHE A 496 6.48 0.98 -20.10
C PHE A 496 6.47 1.17 -21.63
N ALA A 497 7.09 2.25 -22.12
CA ALA A 497 7.12 2.56 -23.55
C ALA A 497 7.86 1.48 -24.37
N GLY A 498 9.07 1.10 -23.93
CA GLY A 498 9.86 0.08 -24.61
C GLY A 498 9.31 -1.34 -24.44
N GLY A 499 8.78 -1.68 -23.27
CA GLY A 499 8.12 -2.96 -23.03
C GLY A 499 6.92 -3.16 -23.97
N ASN A 500 6.06 -2.14 -24.12
CA ASN A 500 4.92 -2.23 -25.04
C ASN A 500 5.38 -2.36 -26.50
N ASN A 501 6.38 -1.58 -26.93
CA ASN A 501 6.93 -1.70 -28.28
C ASN A 501 7.48 -3.12 -28.57
N LEU A 502 8.14 -3.74 -27.57
CA LEU A 502 8.66 -5.10 -27.68
C LEU A 502 7.51 -6.10 -27.85
N GLY A 503 6.46 -5.98 -27.04
CA GLY A 503 5.26 -6.83 -27.14
C GLY A 503 4.52 -6.67 -28.47
N VAL A 504 4.36 -5.43 -28.94
CA VAL A 504 3.74 -5.15 -30.25
C VAL A 504 4.56 -5.71 -31.42
N SER A 505 5.89 -5.70 -31.29
CA SER A 505 6.77 -6.31 -32.30
C SER A 505 6.58 -7.83 -32.37
N ALA A 506 6.28 -8.48 -31.24
CA ALA A 506 5.97 -9.90 -31.17
C ALA A 506 4.53 -10.26 -31.54
N ALA A 507 3.62 -9.27 -31.62
CA ALA A 507 2.22 -9.46 -31.98
C ALA A 507 2.03 -9.74 -33.48
N THR A 508 1.08 -10.61 -33.79
CA THR A 508 0.79 -11.07 -35.15
C THR A 508 -0.54 -10.53 -35.70
N SER A 509 -1.47 -10.15 -34.82
CA SER A 509 -2.80 -9.70 -35.21
C SER A 509 -2.82 -8.30 -35.82
N PRO A 510 -3.82 -7.98 -36.67
CA PRO A 510 -3.98 -6.64 -37.24
C PRO A 510 -4.39 -5.59 -36.21
N LEU A 511 -5.08 -5.99 -35.14
CA LEU A 511 -5.44 -5.14 -34.01
C LEU A 511 -4.62 -5.52 -32.77
N LEU A 512 -4.31 -4.52 -31.96
CA LEU A 512 -3.65 -4.65 -30.67
C LEU A 512 -4.58 -4.16 -29.58
N ALA A 513 -4.66 -4.87 -28.46
CA ALA A 513 -5.24 -4.36 -27.24
C ALA A 513 -4.15 -4.28 -26.18
N LEU A 514 -3.68 -3.07 -25.86
CA LEU A 514 -2.73 -2.86 -24.78
C LEU A 514 -3.48 -2.87 -23.45
N ILE A 515 -2.90 -3.46 -22.40
CA ILE A 515 -3.49 -3.52 -21.06
C ILE A 515 -2.41 -3.55 -19.98
N ASN A 516 -2.56 -2.80 -18.90
CA ASN A 516 -1.66 -2.85 -17.74
C ASN A 516 -1.76 -4.17 -16.98
N ASN A 517 -0.68 -4.59 -16.32
CA ASN A 517 -0.62 -5.85 -15.58
C ASN A 517 -1.44 -5.82 -14.26
N ASP A 518 -1.66 -4.64 -13.68
CA ASP A 518 -2.42 -4.39 -12.44
C ASP A 518 -3.91 -4.08 -12.68
N THR A 519 -4.51 -4.81 -13.63
CA THR A 519 -5.90 -4.62 -14.05
C THR A 519 -6.72 -5.91 -14.06
N VAL A 520 -8.03 -5.76 -13.95
CA VAL A 520 -9.04 -6.79 -14.22
C VAL A 520 -10.08 -6.20 -15.18
N VAL A 521 -10.39 -6.92 -16.26
CA VAL A 521 -11.33 -6.44 -17.29
C VAL A 521 -12.70 -7.09 -17.18
N SER A 522 -13.76 -6.38 -17.59
CA SER A 522 -15.11 -6.97 -17.71
C SER A 522 -15.14 -8.04 -18.81
N ASP A 523 -16.05 -9.01 -18.73
CA ASP A 523 -16.13 -10.11 -19.71
C ASP A 523 -16.42 -9.63 -21.15
N THR A 524 -16.99 -8.43 -21.30
CA THR A 524 -17.31 -7.80 -22.59
C THR A 524 -16.30 -6.70 -22.99
N TRP A 525 -15.20 -6.55 -22.26
CA TRP A 525 -14.22 -5.48 -22.49
C TRP A 525 -13.70 -5.48 -23.92
N LEU A 526 -13.14 -6.60 -24.38
CA LEU A 526 -12.54 -6.69 -25.72
C LEU A 526 -13.59 -6.61 -26.82
N GLU A 527 -14.75 -7.25 -26.59
CA GLU A 527 -15.87 -7.22 -27.52
C GLU A 527 -16.38 -5.81 -27.77
N GLY A 528 -16.53 -5.01 -26.71
CA GLY A 528 -16.94 -3.61 -26.79
C GLY A 528 -15.98 -2.79 -27.64
N LEU A 529 -14.67 -2.86 -27.35
CA LEU A 529 -13.65 -2.10 -28.09
C LEU A 529 -13.65 -2.45 -29.58
N VAL A 530 -13.70 -3.75 -29.91
CA VAL A 530 -13.71 -4.24 -31.30
C VAL A 530 -15.00 -3.81 -32.01
N ALA A 531 -16.15 -3.89 -31.34
CA ALA A 531 -17.42 -3.46 -31.90
C ALA A 531 -17.41 -1.97 -32.25
N THR A 532 -16.94 -1.09 -31.35
CA THR A 532 -16.83 0.35 -31.61
C THR A 532 -15.90 0.64 -32.78
N TRP A 533 -14.74 -0.01 -32.84
CA TRP A 533 -13.79 0.16 -33.93
C TRP A 533 -14.37 -0.29 -35.27
N THR A 534 -15.03 -1.45 -35.30
CA THR A 534 -15.65 -2.02 -36.50
C THR A 534 -16.79 -1.15 -37.01
N GLN A 535 -17.62 -0.60 -36.10
CA GLN A 535 -18.71 0.30 -36.47
C GLN A 535 -18.20 1.62 -37.05
N GLY A 536 -17.21 2.25 -36.41
CA GLY A 536 -16.66 3.51 -36.92
C GLY A 536 -15.95 3.33 -38.26
N THR A 537 -15.19 2.25 -38.44
CA THR A 537 -14.54 1.96 -39.73
C THR A 537 -15.53 1.60 -40.83
N ALA A 538 -16.60 0.85 -40.53
CA ALA A 538 -17.69 0.57 -41.47
C ALA A 538 -18.45 1.84 -41.89
N ALA A 539 -18.52 2.85 -41.01
CA ALA A 539 -19.07 4.17 -41.32
C ALA A 539 -18.10 5.07 -42.14
N GLY A 540 -16.93 4.54 -42.55
CA GLY A 540 -15.92 5.28 -43.31
C GLY A 540 -15.04 6.19 -42.46
N GLU A 541 -15.10 6.09 -41.13
CA GLU A 541 -14.26 6.89 -40.25
C GLU A 541 -12.83 6.33 -40.12
N LYS A 542 -11.86 7.23 -39.99
CA LYS A 542 -10.48 6.86 -39.65
C LYS A 542 -10.34 6.63 -38.14
N VAL A 543 -10.84 5.51 -37.62
CA VAL A 543 -10.73 5.17 -36.19
C VAL A 543 -9.32 4.68 -35.87
N GLY A 544 -8.56 5.49 -35.14
CA GLY A 544 -7.17 5.23 -34.78
C GLY A 544 -7.00 4.50 -33.44
N ALA A 545 -7.90 4.72 -32.50
CA ALA A 545 -7.89 4.00 -31.23
C ALA A 545 -9.28 3.97 -30.59
N VAL A 546 -9.54 2.99 -29.73
CA VAL A 546 -10.72 2.93 -28.86
C VAL A 546 -10.26 2.69 -27.41
N SER A 547 -10.69 3.54 -26.49
CA SER A 547 -10.38 3.43 -25.06
C SER A 547 -11.61 3.00 -24.26
N PRO A 548 -11.44 2.15 -23.24
CA PRO A 548 -12.52 1.77 -22.33
C PRO A 548 -12.76 2.83 -21.25
N LYS A 549 -13.79 2.62 -20.43
CA LYS A 549 -13.93 3.23 -19.10
C LYS A 549 -13.02 2.51 -18.11
N ILE A 550 -12.19 3.25 -17.39
CA ILE A 550 -11.29 2.73 -16.36
C ILE A 550 -11.78 3.23 -15.01
N VAL A 551 -12.08 2.30 -14.10
CA VAL A 551 -12.46 2.57 -12.72
C VAL A 551 -11.36 2.08 -11.78
N TYR A 552 -11.30 2.65 -10.57
CA TYR A 552 -10.41 2.13 -9.54
C TYR A 552 -10.75 0.68 -9.18
N PHE A 553 -9.76 -0.04 -8.68
CA PHE A 553 -9.87 -1.47 -8.45
C PHE A 553 -10.94 -1.86 -7.43
N LYS A 554 -11.16 -1.02 -6.42
CA LYS A 554 -12.19 -1.22 -5.37
C LYS A 554 -13.34 -0.24 -5.57
N ARG A 555 -14.48 -0.57 -4.95
CA ARG A 555 -15.60 0.37 -4.78
C ARG A 555 -15.33 1.26 -3.57
N PHE A 556 -15.98 2.41 -3.51
CA PHE A 556 -15.77 3.40 -2.48
C PHE A 556 -17.08 3.78 -1.79
N LEU A 557 -17.00 4.07 -0.49
CA LEU A 557 -18.05 4.72 0.27
C LEU A 557 -17.65 6.15 0.59
N LYS A 558 -18.60 7.06 0.46
CA LYS A 558 -18.40 8.47 0.78
C LYS A 558 -18.58 8.69 2.29
N ILE A 559 -17.53 9.17 2.94
CA ILE A 559 -17.52 9.62 4.33
C ILE A 559 -17.58 11.13 4.36
N LYS A 560 -18.46 11.68 5.19
CA LYS A 560 -18.59 13.10 5.44
C LYS A 560 -18.31 13.37 6.91
N LEU A 561 -17.37 14.28 7.14
CA LEU A 561 -16.91 14.70 8.46
C LEU A 561 -17.39 16.12 8.69
N ARG A 562 -18.06 16.39 9.81
CA ARG A 562 -18.48 17.74 10.20
C ARG A 562 -17.90 18.08 11.55
N ALA A 563 -17.25 19.23 11.63
CA ALA A 563 -16.61 19.71 12.86
C ALA A 563 -16.70 21.23 12.91
N PRO A 564 -17.02 21.84 14.07
CA PRO A 564 -16.91 23.29 14.21
C PRO A 564 -15.48 23.74 13.93
N THR A 565 -15.33 24.90 13.30
CA THR A 565 -14.01 25.44 12.94
C THR A 565 -13.63 26.63 13.80
N GLN A 566 -12.34 26.86 13.96
CA GLN A 566 -11.80 28.11 14.46
C GLN A 566 -10.58 28.54 13.67
N SER A 567 -10.25 29.83 13.74
CA SER A 567 -8.92 30.27 13.35
C SER A 567 -7.92 29.80 14.42
N PRO A 568 -6.80 29.16 14.03
CA PRO A 568 -5.74 28.79 14.97
C PRO A 568 -4.96 30.01 15.51
N GLY A 569 -5.22 31.22 14.98
CA GLY A 569 -4.50 32.45 15.31
C GLY A 569 -3.19 32.63 14.52
N GLY A 570 -2.50 33.76 14.73
CA GLY A 570 -1.26 34.09 14.02
C GLY A 570 -1.47 34.43 12.54
N ASP A 571 -0.48 34.08 11.70
CA ASP A 571 -0.51 34.31 10.24
C ASP A 571 -1.30 33.23 9.47
N ASP A 572 -1.86 32.23 10.15
CA ASP A 572 -2.65 31.18 9.52
C ASP A 572 -4.12 31.61 9.39
N GLY A 573 -4.49 32.06 8.19
CA GLY A 573 -5.85 32.53 7.86
C GLY A 573 -6.88 31.41 7.62
N ARG A 574 -6.57 30.14 7.90
CA ARG A 574 -7.49 29.01 7.71
C ARG A 574 -8.51 28.93 8.86
N MET A 575 -9.69 28.37 8.57
CA MET A 575 -10.69 27.99 9.57
C MET A 575 -10.64 26.47 9.74
N LEU A 576 -9.95 26.03 10.78
CA LEU A 576 -9.59 24.62 10.99
C LEU A 576 -10.59 23.93 11.92
N GLY A 577 -11.05 22.75 11.52
CA GLY A 577 -11.82 21.81 12.34
C GLY A 577 -10.90 20.81 13.04
N VAL A 578 -11.01 19.52 12.69
CA VAL A 578 -10.12 18.47 13.20
C VAL A 578 -9.02 18.13 12.21
N ALA A 579 -7.87 17.67 12.69
CA ALA A 579 -6.81 17.10 11.86
C ALA A 579 -7.03 15.59 11.74
N VAL A 580 -7.19 15.08 10.53
CA VAL A 580 -7.46 13.65 10.24
C VAL A 580 -6.20 13.01 9.68
N ASP A 581 -5.82 11.85 10.23
CA ASP A 581 -4.76 11.01 9.71
C ASP A 581 -5.32 10.09 8.62
N LEU A 582 -4.97 10.37 7.36
CA LEU A 582 -5.49 9.63 6.22
C LEU A 582 -4.79 8.29 5.98
N SER A 583 -3.62 8.05 6.61
CA SER A 583 -2.94 6.74 6.56
C SER A 583 -3.66 5.69 7.40
N GLU A 584 -4.31 6.11 8.48
CA GLU A 584 -4.93 5.24 9.48
C GLU A 584 -6.47 5.29 9.45
N THR A 585 -7.06 6.24 8.70
CA THR A 585 -8.51 6.33 8.50
C THR A 585 -8.95 5.39 7.37
N ALA A 586 -9.59 4.28 7.73
CA ALA A 586 -9.99 3.21 6.80
C ALA A 586 -11.13 2.34 7.36
N PHE A 587 -11.67 1.46 6.53
CA PHE A 587 -12.53 0.37 7.01
C PHE A 587 -11.66 -0.75 7.60
N VAL A 588 -12.05 -1.25 8.78
CA VAL A 588 -11.31 -2.31 9.49
C VAL A 588 -11.22 -3.58 8.63
N GLY A 589 -10.02 -4.15 8.52
CA GLY A 589 -9.76 -5.36 7.74
C GLY A 589 -9.69 -5.15 6.23
N VAL A 590 -9.76 -3.91 5.73
CA VAL A 590 -9.50 -3.60 4.32
C VAL A 590 -8.01 -3.28 4.16
N ALA A 591 -7.32 -4.03 3.29
CA ALA A 591 -5.93 -3.74 2.94
C ALA A 591 -5.81 -2.28 2.46
N TYR A 592 -4.83 -1.54 3.00
CA TYR A 592 -4.73 -0.11 2.77
C TYR A 592 -4.61 0.22 1.27
N ILE A 593 -5.58 0.98 0.80
CA ILE A 593 -5.56 1.66 -0.49
C ILE A 593 -5.81 3.12 -0.19
N LYS A 594 -5.03 4.00 -0.83
CA LYS A 594 -5.05 5.45 -0.58
C LYS A 594 -6.48 6.01 -0.70
N PRO A 595 -7.00 6.69 0.33
CA PRO A 595 -8.29 7.38 0.26
C PRO A 595 -8.34 8.44 -0.83
N ILE A 596 -9.53 8.67 -1.38
CA ILE A 596 -9.76 9.78 -2.31
C ILE A 596 -10.29 10.96 -1.52
N VAL A 597 -9.47 12.01 -1.43
CA VAL A 597 -9.81 13.24 -0.70
C VAL A 597 -10.74 14.11 -1.54
N GLY A 598 -11.93 14.40 -1.01
CA GLY A 598 -12.93 15.27 -1.61
C GLY A 598 -12.78 16.74 -1.18
N GLN A 599 -13.88 17.48 -1.25
CA GLN A 599 -13.92 18.90 -0.86
C GLN A 599 -13.82 19.07 0.66
N GLY A 600 -13.41 20.25 1.10
CA GLY A 600 -13.43 20.63 2.51
C GLY A 600 -12.23 20.18 3.35
N PHE A 601 -11.27 19.46 2.75
CA PHE A 601 -9.95 19.26 3.35
C PHE A 601 -8.97 20.35 2.90
N TYR A 602 -8.12 20.79 3.82
CA TYR A 602 -6.95 21.60 3.49
C TYR A 602 -5.83 20.75 2.88
N HIS A 603 -4.70 21.39 2.55
CA HIS A 603 -3.55 20.72 1.97
C HIS A 603 -2.98 19.65 2.91
N GLU A 604 -2.35 18.64 2.32
CA GLU A 604 -1.65 17.59 3.06
C GLU A 604 -0.45 18.13 3.82
N GLU A 605 -0.38 17.78 5.10
CA GLU A 605 0.72 18.10 5.98
C GLU A 605 1.39 16.80 6.42
N ARG A 606 2.73 16.77 6.37
CA ARG A 606 3.51 15.64 6.89
C ARG A 606 4.03 16.02 8.26
N TRP A 607 3.55 15.33 9.27
CA TRP A 607 3.91 15.61 10.66
C TRP A 607 5.10 14.73 11.11
N PRO A 608 5.83 15.12 12.18
CA PRO A 608 7.10 14.48 12.57
C PRO A 608 7.04 12.96 12.82
N GLU A 609 5.86 12.42 13.08
CA GLU A 609 5.58 10.99 13.29
C GLU A 609 5.42 10.19 11.97
N GLY A 610 5.62 10.82 10.81
CA GLY A 610 5.38 10.19 9.51
C GLY A 610 3.90 10.18 9.09
N ARG A 611 3.01 10.70 9.93
CA ARG A 611 1.58 10.83 9.67
C ARG A 611 1.30 11.75 8.48
N VAL A 612 0.36 11.33 7.65
CA VAL A 612 -0.17 12.11 6.53
C VAL A 612 -1.49 12.73 6.98
N VAL A 613 -1.42 13.99 7.41
CA VAL A 613 -2.53 14.67 8.08
C VAL A 613 -3.19 15.66 7.13
N ARG A 614 -4.51 15.77 7.21
CA ARG A 614 -5.26 16.87 6.60
C ARG A 614 -6.24 17.47 7.60
N TRP A 615 -6.21 18.79 7.68
CA TRP A 615 -7.22 19.55 8.42
C TRP A 615 -8.54 19.56 7.66
N THR A 616 -9.64 19.35 8.38
CA THR A 616 -10.99 19.60 7.87
C THR A 616 -11.30 21.10 7.97
N GLY A 617 -12.12 21.60 7.05
CA GLY A 617 -12.97 22.76 7.31
C GLY A 617 -14.21 22.34 8.11
N GLU A 618 -15.29 23.12 8.01
CA GLU A 618 -16.54 22.84 8.72
C GLU A 618 -17.20 21.53 8.27
N THR A 619 -17.08 21.24 6.98
CA THR A 619 -17.51 19.98 6.37
C THR A 619 -16.42 19.53 5.43
N ALA A 620 -16.00 18.27 5.56
CA ALA A 620 -14.99 17.64 4.72
C ALA A 620 -15.49 16.28 4.21
N GLU A 621 -15.11 15.93 2.99
CA GLU A 621 -15.55 14.69 2.33
C GLU A 621 -14.35 13.80 1.96
N LEU A 622 -14.48 12.52 2.23
CA LEU A 622 -13.50 11.48 1.93
C LEU A 622 -14.22 10.33 1.24
N MET A 623 -13.58 9.66 0.28
CA MET A 623 -14.06 8.38 -0.23
C MET A 623 -13.08 7.29 0.17
N LEU A 624 -13.59 6.28 0.87
CA LEU A 624 -12.81 5.16 1.39
C LEU A 624 -13.09 3.88 0.60
N PRO A 625 -12.04 3.13 0.21
CA PRO A 625 -12.20 1.90 -0.53
C PRO A 625 -12.78 0.79 0.37
N VAL A 626 -13.66 -0.03 -0.21
CA VAL A 626 -14.27 -1.19 0.44
C VAL A 626 -13.74 -2.46 -0.23
N GLY A 627 -13.34 -3.46 0.57
CA GLY A 627 -12.92 -4.74 0.02
C GLY A 627 -14.12 -5.60 -0.39
N GLU A 628 -13.97 -6.37 -1.48
CA GLU A 628 -15.08 -7.15 -2.04
C GLU A 628 -15.61 -8.21 -1.08
N ALA A 629 -14.74 -8.83 -0.28
CA ALA A 629 -15.13 -9.83 0.72
C ALA A 629 -16.01 -9.25 1.83
N GLN A 630 -16.01 -7.92 2.00
CA GLN A 630 -16.81 -7.23 3.01
C GLN A 630 -18.11 -6.64 2.45
N LEU A 631 -18.31 -6.65 1.12
CA LEU A 631 -19.58 -6.22 0.52
C LEU A 631 -20.69 -7.23 0.88
N GLY A 632 -21.88 -6.72 1.22
CA GLY A 632 -23.02 -7.54 1.64
C GLY A 632 -23.14 -7.78 3.15
N GLY A 633 -22.20 -7.29 3.96
CA GLY A 633 -22.23 -7.35 5.43
C GLY A 633 -21.99 -5.98 6.09
N PRO A 634 -22.16 -5.87 7.43
CA PRO A 634 -21.82 -4.65 8.15
C PRO A 634 -20.31 -4.39 8.10
N LEU A 635 -19.92 -3.11 8.10
CA LEU A 635 -18.52 -2.68 8.14
C LEU A 635 -18.25 -1.90 9.42
N THR A 636 -16.98 -1.79 9.81
CA THR A 636 -16.56 -0.85 10.85
C THR A 636 -15.64 0.18 10.23
N LEU A 637 -16.05 1.45 10.25
CA LEU A 637 -15.23 2.59 9.87
C LEU A 637 -14.35 3.00 11.04
N SER A 638 -13.04 3.13 10.79
CA SER A 638 -12.08 3.69 11.74
C SER A 638 -11.65 5.08 11.25
N VAL A 639 -11.91 6.12 12.06
CA VAL A 639 -11.46 7.49 11.81
C VAL A 639 -10.40 7.85 12.83
N VAL A 640 -9.22 8.29 12.38
CA VAL A 640 -8.14 8.73 13.26
C VAL A 640 -7.99 10.24 13.17
N ALA A 641 -8.24 10.94 14.27
CA ALA A 641 -8.28 12.41 14.28
C ALA A 641 -7.78 13.03 15.60
N THR A 642 -7.42 14.31 15.55
CA THR A 642 -7.01 15.14 16.70
C THR A 642 -7.58 16.56 16.59
N ALA A 643 -7.81 17.22 17.72
CA ALA A 643 -8.28 18.61 17.80
C ALA A 643 -7.24 19.51 18.50
N ILE A 644 -6.25 20.02 17.78
CA ILE A 644 -5.16 20.83 18.36
C ILE A 644 -5.65 22.23 18.72
N GLY A 645 -5.22 22.72 19.90
CA GLY A 645 -5.59 24.06 20.37
C GLY A 645 -7.07 24.18 20.77
N ARG A 646 -7.72 23.06 21.07
CA ARG A 646 -9.13 22.93 21.49
C ARG A 646 -9.22 22.05 22.75
N PRO A 647 -8.80 22.53 23.93
CA PRO A 647 -8.77 21.72 25.15
C PRO A 647 -10.15 21.20 25.57
N GLU A 648 -11.23 21.91 25.21
CA GLU A 648 -12.62 21.48 25.42
C GLU A 648 -13.06 20.32 24.51
N GLY A 649 -12.26 19.99 23.49
CA GLY A 649 -12.57 19.00 22.47
C GLY A 649 -13.46 19.56 21.35
N VAL A 650 -13.45 18.88 20.21
CA VAL A 650 -14.25 19.21 19.04
C VAL A 650 -15.22 18.05 18.76
N CYS A 651 -16.51 18.35 18.74
CA CYS A 651 -17.52 17.38 18.32
C CYS A 651 -17.37 17.11 16.82
N LEU A 652 -17.00 15.89 16.48
CA LEU A 652 -16.90 15.39 15.11
C LEU A 652 -18.10 14.51 14.81
N GLU A 653 -18.94 14.95 13.89
CA GLU A 653 -20.04 14.16 13.34
C GLU A 653 -19.53 13.38 12.11
N VAL A 654 -19.90 12.09 12.06
CA VAL A 654 -19.48 11.19 10.98
C VAL A 654 -20.72 10.63 10.29
N GLU A 655 -20.76 10.82 8.98
CA GLU A 655 -21.82 10.34 8.09
C GLU A 655 -21.18 9.48 7.00
N CYS A 656 -21.81 8.35 6.67
CA CYS A 656 -21.42 7.49 5.56
C CYS A 656 -22.58 7.39 4.57
N ASP A 657 -22.34 7.87 3.36
CA ASP A 657 -23.29 7.86 2.25
C ASP A 657 -24.70 8.37 2.61
N GLY A 658 -24.77 9.52 3.30
CA GLY A 658 -26.03 10.11 3.75
C GLY A 658 -26.57 9.55 5.07
N HIS A 659 -26.01 8.46 5.58
CA HIS A 659 -26.40 7.86 6.85
C HIS A 659 -25.53 8.38 8.00
N SER A 660 -26.15 8.93 9.06
CA SER A 660 -25.43 9.36 10.26
C SER A 660 -24.93 8.15 11.04
N LEU A 661 -23.60 8.02 11.21
CA LEU A 661 -22.99 6.95 11.99
C LEU A 661 -22.85 7.32 13.48
N GLY A 662 -22.92 8.61 13.80
CA GLY A 662 -22.84 9.12 15.16
C GLY A 662 -21.88 10.31 15.29
N THR A 663 -21.65 10.71 16.53
CA THR A 663 -20.75 11.80 16.88
C THR A 663 -19.71 11.32 17.89
N CYS A 664 -18.52 11.89 17.83
CA CYS A 664 -17.46 11.65 18.81
C CYS A 664 -16.82 12.97 19.24
N LEU A 665 -16.34 13.02 20.48
CA LEU A 665 -15.61 14.18 20.99
C LEU A 665 -14.12 13.95 20.77
N VAL A 666 -13.52 14.72 19.86
CA VAL A 666 -12.11 14.64 19.51
C VAL A 666 -11.33 15.61 20.39
N HIS A 667 -10.40 15.10 21.19
CA HIS A 667 -9.52 15.91 22.01
C HIS A 667 -8.15 16.11 21.34
N GLU A 668 -7.28 16.83 22.01
CA GLU A 668 -5.89 16.98 21.60
C GLU A 668 -5.13 15.65 21.75
N GLY A 669 -4.43 15.24 20.69
CA GLY A 669 -3.79 13.93 20.54
C GLY A 669 -4.56 13.04 19.57
N PHE A 670 -3.86 12.37 18.65
CA PHE A 670 -4.50 11.46 17.70
C PHE A 670 -5.16 10.30 18.44
N ALA A 671 -6.47 10.17 18.25
CA ALA A 671 -7.27 9.06 18.75
C ALA A 671 -8.00 8.38 17.60
N GLN A 672 -8.27 7.10 17.78
CA GLN A 672 -9.03 6.27 16.84
C GLN A 672 -10.48 6.16 17.30
N PHE A 673 -11.40 6.45 16.39
CA PHE A 673 -12.84 6.40 16.62
C PHE A 673 -13.45 5.38 15.67
N GLN A 674 -14.22 4.43 16.20
CA GLN A 674 -14.85 3.37 15.42
C GLN A 674 -16.35 3.60 15.30
N PHE A 675 -16.88 3.38 14.11
CA PHE A 675 -18.28 3.56 13.77
C PHE A 675 -18.80 2.34 13.00
N ASP A 676 -19.92 1.80 13.44
CA ASP A 676 -20.58 0.70 12.74
C ASP A 676 -21.34 1.23 11.52
N VAL A 677 -21.04 0.69 10.35
CA VAL A 677 -21.71 0.98 9.09
C VAL A 677 -22.67 -0.16 8.78
N PRO A 678 -23.98 0.09 8.78
CA PRO A 678 -25.00 -0.91 8.45
C PRO A 678 -24.76 -1.56 7.07
N ALA A 679 -25.18 -2.81 6.92
CA ALA A 679 -24.97 -3.57 5.68
C ALA A 679 -25.67 -2.94 4.46
N ASP A 680 -26.84 -2.32 4.64
CA ASP A 680 -27.55 -1.58 3.59
C ASP A 680 -26.77 -0.35 3.12
N VAL A 681 -26.14 0.39 4.03
CA VAL A 681 -25.24 1.51 3.69
C VAL A 681 -23.97 1.01 3.02
N ALA A 682 -23.39 -0.09 3.53
CA ALA A 682 -22.20 -0.69 2.93
C ALA A 682 -22.41 -1.13 1.46
N ASN A 683 -23.64 -1.54 1.14
CA ASN A 683 -24.03 -1.93 -0.22
C ASN A 683 -24.12 -0.77 -1.21
N ASN A 684 -24.13 0.48 -0.73
CA ASN A 684 -24.09 1.66 -1.58
C ASN A 684 -22.68 1.95 -2.13
N ALA A 685 -21.67 1.14 -1.82
CA ALA A 685 -20.32 1.34 -2.33
C ALA A 685 -20.32 1.42 -3.87
N GLU A 686 -19.84 2.53 -4.42
CA GLU A 686 -19.89 2.83 -5.85
C GLU A 686 -18.53 2.65 -6.52
N TRP A 687 -18.53 2.43 -7.82
CA TRP A 687 -17.30 2.55 -8.60
C TRP A 687 -16.87 4.01 -8.69
N VAL A 688 -15.57 4.26 -8.64
CA VAL A 688 -15.01 5.60 -8.86
C VAL A 688 -14.15 5.57 -10.12
N VAL A 689 -14.35 6.54 -10.99
CA VAL A 689 -13.64 6.64 -12.26
C VAL A 689 -12.18 6.96 -12.01
N ASN A 690 -11.30 6.14 -12.59
CA ASN A 690 -9.87 6.40 -12.68
C ASN A 690 -9.55 7.16 -13.98
N ASN A 691 -10.14 6.76 -15.11
CA ASN A 691 -10.01 7.43 -16.39
C ASN A 691 -11.19 7.10 -17.31
N ALA A 692 -11.90 8.13 -17.81
CA ALA A 692 -12.92 7.99 -18.85
C ALA A 692 -12.41 8.53 -20.20
N GLY A 693 -11.14 8.32 -20.51
CA GLY A 693 -10.39 8.99 -21.57
C GLY A 693 -9.62 10.21 -21.06
N SER A 694 -8.70 10.74 -21.87
CA SER A 694 -7.82 11.84 -21.47
C SER A 694 -8.03 13.07 -22.36
N ALA A 695 -7.97 14.25 -21.74
CA ALA A 695 -7.99 15.55 -22.40
C ALA A 695 -6.56 16.10 -22.52
N LEU A 696 -6.28 16.84 -23.59
CA LEU A 696 -5.05 17.62 -23.74
C LEU A 696 -5.37 19.09 -23.52
N ASP A 697 -4.95 19.65 -22.39
CA ASP A 697 -5.19 21.06 -22.12
C ASP A 697 -4.48 21.96 -23.15
N GLY A 698 -4.87 23.23 -23.20
CA GLY A 698 -4.22 24.24 -24.05
C GLY A 698 -2.73 24.50 -23.74
N ARG A 699 -2.14 23.77 -22.78
CA ARG A 699 -0.73 23.78 -22.38
C ARG A 699 0.00 22.46 -22.74
N GLY A 700 -0.71 21.48 -23.31
CA GLY A 700 -0.18 20.16 -23.65
C GLY A 700 -0.06 19.18 -22.49
N ASN A 701 -0.70 19.46 -21.34
CA ASN A 701 -0.85 18.48 -20.28
C ASN A 701 -1.94 17.48 -20.67
N ALA A 702 -1.67 16.18 -20.50
CA ALA A 702 -2.69 15.16 -20.53
C ALA A 702 -3.33 15.08 -19.14
N ALA A 703 -4.65 15.29 -19.06
CA ALA A 703 -5.42 15.17 -17.84
C ALA A 703 -6.49 14.09 -18.02
N ASP A 704 -6.67 13.25 -17.01
CA ASP A 704 -7.66 12.19 -17.04
C ASP A 704 -9.06 12.77 -16.81
N ILE A 705 -9.98 12.42 -17.69
CA ILE A 705 -11.38 12.86 -17.60
C ILE A 705 -12.06 11.98 -16.55
N GLY A 706 -12.73 12.62 -15.58
CA GLY A 706 -13.52 11.92 -14.56
C GLY A 706 -12.72 11.33 -13.41
N ILE A 707 -11.40 11.49 -13.37
CA ILE A 707 -10.57 10.98 -12.27
C ILE A 707 -11.16 11.41 -10.90
N ASN A 708 -11.26 10.45 -9.98
CA ASN A 708 -11.79 10.62 -8.62
C ASN A 708 -13.28 11.00 -8.54
N GLN A 709 -14.04 10.89 -9.63
CA GLN A 709 -15.50 11.10 -9.60
C GLN A 709 -16.24 9.76 -9.48
N PRO A 710 -17.30 9.66 -8.66
CA PRO A 710 -18.18 8.49 -8.64
C PRO A 710 -18.75 8.19 -10.02
N ASP A 711 -18.86 6.92 -10.40
CA ASP A 711 -19.42 6.48 -11.69
C ASP A 711 -20.95 6.36 -11.60
N ALA A 712 -21.62 7.50 -11.60
CA ALA A 712 -23.08 7.63 -11.53
C ALA A 712 -23.75 7.69 -12.92
N GLY A 713 -23.07 7.18 -13.95
CA GLY A 713 -23.55 7.12 -15.34
C GLY A 713 -23.26 8.38 -16.18
N GLN A 714 -22.63 9.41 -15.61
CA GLN A 714 -22.24 10.62 -16.35
C GLN A 714 -21.18 10.38 -17.44
N PHE A 715 -20.52 9.23 -17.41
CA PHE A 715 -19.54 8.81 -18.41
C PHE A 715 -20.02 7.63 -19.27
N ASP A 716 -21.32 7.38 -19.37
CA ASP A 716 -21.88 6.26 -20.13
C ASP A 716 -22.17 6.57 -21.61
N GLN A 717 -21.77 7.77 -22.07
CA GLN A 717 -21.93 8.16 -23.47
C GLN A 717 -20.62 7.99 -24.26
N PRO A 718 -20.65 7.25 -25.39
CA PRO A 718 -19.53 7.21 -26.33
C PRO A 718 -19.19 8.62 -26.84
N ARG A 719 -17.90 8.90 -27.02
CA ARG A 719 -17.42 10.19 -27.52
C ARG A 719 -16.05 10.11 -28.17
N GLU A 720 -15.69 11.15 -28.90
CA GLU A 720 -14.31 11.33 -29.36
C GLU A 720 -13.41 11.83 -28.22
N LEU A 721 -12.18 11.33 -28.17
CA LEU A 721 -11.17 11.65 -27.17
C LEU A 721 -10.04 12.50 -27.75
N GLU A 722 -9.40 13.27 -26.88
CA GLU A 722 -8.20 14.00 -27.27
C GLU A 722 -6.92 13.19 -27.11
N ALA A 723 -6.90 12.31 -26.12
CA ALA A 723 -5.90 11.27 -25.93
C ALA A 723 -6.54 10.02 -25.31
N PHE A 724 -5.97 8.86 -25.64
CA PHE A 724 -6.27 7.60 -24.96
C PHE A 724 -5.34 7.41 -23.76
N CYS A 725 -5.76 6.57 -22.81
CA CYS A 725 -4.94 6.16 -21.69
C CYS A 725 -4.11 4.92 -22.07
N GLY A 726 -2.82 4.92 -21.77
CA GLY A 726 -1.94 3.76 -21.99
C GLY A 726 -2.31 2.53 -21.17
N CYS A 727 -3.09 2.69 -20.10
CA CYS A 727 -3.56 1.59 -19.26
C CYS A 727 -4.40 0.58 -20.05
N SER A 728 -5.24 1.04 -20.98
CA SER A 728 -5.99 0.14 -21.86
C SER A 728 -6.42 0.84 -23.14
N VAL A 729 -6.07 0.27 -24.30
CA VAL A 729 -6.44 0.84 -25.60
C VAL A 729 -6.43 -0.23 -26.69
N LEU A 730 -7.46 -0.21 -27.56
CA LEU A 730 -7.46 -0.94 -28.82
C LEU A 730 -6.90 -0.04 -29.93
N ILE A 731 -5.90 -0.49 -30.67
CA ILE A 731 -5.25 0.27 -31.75
C ILE A 731 -4.86 -0.64 -32.93
N PRO A 732 -5.03 -0.23 -34.19
CA PRO A 732 -4.51 -0.98 -35.32
C PRO A 732 -2.99 -1.11 -35.27
N ARG A 733 -2.48 -2.33 -35.37
CA ARG A 733 -1.04 -2.64 -35.29
C ARG A 733 -0.23 -1.83 -36.31
N LYS A 734 -0.72 -1.79 -37.54
CA LYS A 734 -0.09 -1.01 -38.62
C LYS A 734 -0.03 0.48 -38.28
N LEU A 735 -1.10 1.05 -37.71
CA LEU A 735 -1.13 2.45 -37.33
C LEU A 735 -0.10 2.76 -36.23
N PHE A 736 -0.04 1.91 -35.20
CA PHE A 736 0.93 2.02 -34.11
C PHE A 736 2.37 2.04 -34.66
N ILE A 737 2.72 1.05 -35.50
CA ILE A 737 4.06 0.91 -36.09
C ILE A 737 4.38 2.07 -37.04
N ASP A 738 3.46 2.39 -37.97
CA ASP A 738 3.68 3.44 -38.96
C ASP A 738 3.91 4.79 -38.29
N HIS A 739 3.28 5.04 -37.14
CA HIS A 739 3.48 6.27 -36.37
C HIS A 739 4.73 6.25 -35.49
N GLY A 740 5.45 5.12 -35.41
CA GLY A 740 6.71 4.97 -34.67
C GLY A 740 6.54 4.52 -33.23
N GLY A 741 5.42 3.85 -32.92
CA GLY A 741 5.10 3.27 -31.62
C GLY A 741 5.11 4.27 -30.47
N PHE A 742 5.31 3.78 -29.26
CA PHE A 742 5.63 4.62 -28.12
C PHE A 742 7.10 5.06 -28.20
N ASP A 743 7.35 6.31 -27.83
CA ASP A 743 8.70 6.85 -27.88
C ASP A 743 9.47 6.45 -26.62
N GLU A 744 10.36 5.47 -26.74
CA GLU A 744 11.06 4.82 -25.61
C GLU A 744 11.83 5.79 -24.71
N ARG A 745 12.14 6.99 -25.20
CA ARG A 745 12.75 8.08 -24.42
C ARG A 745 11.87 8.58 -23.28
N PHE A 746 10.55 8.39 -23.38
CA PHE A 746 9.62 8.67 -22.30
C PHE A 746 9.80 7.69 -21.14
N PHE A 747 10.21 6.45 -21.43
CA PHE A 747 10.32 5.34 -20.47
C PHE A 747 8.95 4.95 -19.87
N MET A 748 8.25 5.87 -19.21
CA MET A 748 6.87 5.75 -18.70
C MET A 748 6.24 7.14 -18.52
N TYR A 749 4.90 7.20 -18.56
CA TYR A 749 4.08 8.42 -18.56
C TYR A 749 4.27 9.33 -19.79
N TYR A 750 3.16 9.81 -20.36
CA TYR A 750 3.04 10.65 -21.58
C TYR A 750 3.37 9.97 -22.91
N GLU A 751 3.83 8.71 -22.96
CA GLU A 751 3.98 7.99 -24.23
C GLU A 751 2.66 7.81 -24.99
N ASP A 752 1.57 7.61 -24.25
CA ASP A 752 0.20 7.50 -24.72
C ASP A 752 -0.34 8.84 -25.24
N ALA A 753 -0.13 9.93 -24.50
CA ALA A 753 -0.45 11.29 -24.90
C ALA A 753 0.34 11.71 -26.16
N ASP A 754 1.62 11.37 -26.24
CA ASP A 754 2.47 11.63 -27.40
C ASP A 754 1.97 10.88 -28.65
N LEU A 755 1.65 9.60 -28.52
CA LEU A 755 1.13 8.80 -29.64
C LEU A 755 -0.26 9.28 -30.07
N SER A 756 -1.14 9.55 -29.11
CA SER A 756 -2.46 10.14 -29.34
C SER A 756 -2.36 11.41 -30.16
N TRP A 757 -1.47 12.32 -29.77
CA TRP A 757 -1.29 13.59 -30.47
C TRP A 757 -0.78 13.40 -31.90
N ARG A 758 0.17 12.48 -32.11
CA ARG A 758 0.69 12.16 -33.44
C ARG A 758 -0.38 11.56 -34.36
N ILE A 759 -1.18 10.62 -33.84
CA ILE A 759 -2.25 9.95 -34.59
C ILE A 759 -3.38 10.93 -34.94
N ARG A 760 -3.82 11.78 -33.99
CA ARG A 760 -4.83 12.81 -34.25
C ARG A 760 -4.37 13.83 -35.29
N LYS A 761 -3.10 14.23 -35.25
CA LYS A 761 -2.51 15.12 -36.28
C LYS A 761 -2.52 14.52 -37.68
N ALA A 762 -2.49 13.19 -37.79
CA ALA A 762 -2.64 12.45 -39.04
C ALA A 762 -4.12 12.24 -39.45
N GLY A 763 -5.07 12.87 -38.73
CA GLY A 763 -6.50 12.87 -39.07
C GLY A 763 -7.29 11.65 -38.59
N TRP A 764 -6.74 10.88 -37.65
CA TRP A 764 -7.43 9.74 -37.05
C TRP A 764 -8.20 10.16 -35.80
N LYS A 765 -9.39 9.57 -35.61
CA LYS A 765 -10.23 9.73 -34.43
C LYS A 765 -9.81 8.77 -33.32
N LEU A 766 -9.89 9.22 -32.08
CA LEU A 766 -9.76 8.37 -30.89
C LEU A 766 -11.14 8.30 -30.25
N LEU A 767 -11.66 7.11 -29.98
CA LEU A 767 -13.01 6.92 -29.48
C LEU A 767 -13.00 6.38 -28.05
N TYR A 768 -14.06 6.67 -27.32
CA TYR A 768 -14.33 6.17 -25.98
C TYR A 768 -15.54 5.22 -26.01
N GLU A 769 -15.37 4.00 -25.48
CA GLU A 769 -16.43 2.98 -25.35
C GLU A 769 -16.69 2.70 -23.86
N PRO A 770 -17.76 3.28 -23.29
CA PRO A 770 -18.02 3.21 -21.85
C PRO A 770 -18.48 1.85 -21.35
N ARG A 771 -19.00 0.98 -22.22
CA ARG A 771 -19.46 -0.37 -21.84
C ARG A 771 -18.29 -1.35 -21.69
N SER A 772 -17.15 -1.01 -22.27
CA SER A 772 -15.90 -1.72 -22.04
C SER A 772 -15.28 -1.18 -20.75
N VAL A 773 -15.18 -2.00 -19.71
CA VAL A 773 -14.79 -1.55 -18.36
C VAL A 773 -13.52 -2.26 -17.89
N VAL A 774 -12.58 -1.47 -17.36
CA VAL A 774 -11.33 -1.93 -16.77
C VAL A 774 -11.28 -1.48 -15.31
N ARG A 775 -10.99 -2.41 -14.40
CA ARG A 775 -10.66 -2.12 -13.00
C ARG A 775 -9.16 -2.04 -12.85
N HIS A 776 -8.66 -0.99 -12.23
CA HIS A 776 -7.22 -0.67 -12.19
C HIS A 776 -6.77 -0.26 -10.79
N ILE A 777 -5.69 -0.87 -10.28
CA ILE A 777 -5.12 -0.52 -8.96
C ILE A 777 -4.54 0.89 -8.96
N HIS A 778 -4.05 1.35 -10.13
CA HIS A 778 -3.42 2.64 -10.37
C HIS A 778 -2.08 2.82 -9.65
N ALA A 779 -1.00 2.93 -10.43
CA ALA A 779 0.37 3.11 -9.94
C ALA A 779 0.88 1.98 -9.02
N GLY A 780 0.41 0.73 -9.21
CA GLY A 780 0.72 -0.41 -8.34
C GLY A 780 2.21 -0.78 -8.24
N SER A 781 3.03 -0.46 -9.25
CA SER A 781 4.47 -0.75 -9.26
C SER A 781 5.39 0.46 -9.04
N SER A 782 4.88 1.68 -9.24
CA SER A 782 5.68 2.92 -9.25
C SER A 782 5.37 3.88 -8.10
N GLY A 783 4.21 3.73 -7.45
CA GLY A 783 3.71 4.62 -6.40
C GLY A 783 3.35 6.01 -6.93
N GLU A 784 2.09 6.41 -6.80
CA GLU A 784 1.63 7.74 -7.20
C GLU A 784 2.41 8.82 -6.41
N TRP A 785 2.91 9.85 -7.11
CA TRP A 785 3.73 10.93 -6.53
C TRP A 785 5.09 10.54 -5.96
N SER A 786 5.55 9.31 -6.19
CA SER A 786 6.91 8.88 -5.86
C SER A 786 7.98 9.77 -6.54
N PRO A 787 9.23 9.78 -6.05
CA PRO A 787 10.33 10.48 -6.71
C PRO A 787 10.49 10.11 -8.19
N VAL A 788 10.26 8.85 -8.53
CA VAL A 788 10.27 8.33 -9.91
C VAL A 788 9.11 8.91 -10.72
N PHE A 789 7.88 8.88 -10.19
CA PHE A 789 6.70 9.46 -10.83
C PHE A 789 6.92 10.94 -11.15
N ARG A 790 7.30 11.75 -10.14
CA ARG A 790 7.52 13.20 -10.29
C ARG A 790 8.60 13.51 -11.32
N TYR A 791 9.69 12.75 -11.32
CA TYR A 791 10.78 12.91 -12.28
C TYR A 791 10.31 12.70 -13.73
N HIS A 792 9.65 11.56 -13.99
CA HIS A 792 9.22 11.20 -15.34
C HIS A 792 8.09 12.11 -15.84
N VAL A 793 7.04 12.35 -15.06
CA VAL A 793 5.94 13.26 -15.42
C VAL A 793 6.47 14.67 -15.74
N THR A 794 7.31 15.24 -14.87
CA THR A 794 7.88 16.57 -15.09
C THR A 794 8.73 16.63 -16.36
N ARG A 795 9.64 15.67 -16.54
CA ARG A 795 10.51 15.62 -17.73
C ARG A 795 9.68 15.44 -18.99
N ASN A 796 8.79 14.45 -18.99
CA ASN A 796 8.08 13.99 -20.17
C ASN A 796 6.97 14.94 -20.60
N TYR A 797 6.35 15.67 -19.67
CA TYR A 797 5.50 16.80 -20.00
C TYR A 797 6.17 17.74 -21.01
N TRP A 798 7.40 18.17 -20.70
CA TRP A 798 8.14 19.06 -21.58
C TRP A 798 8.54 18.38 -22.88
N LEU A 799 8.98 17.12 -22.85
CA LEU A 799 9.30 16.37 -24.08
C LEU A 799 8.07 16.28 -25.00
N ASN A 800 6.89 15.99 -24.47
CA ASN A 800 5.62 15.93 -25.22
C ASN A 800 5.30 17.28 -25.87
N VAL A 801 5.37 18.37 -25.10
CA VAL A 801 5.13 19.73 -25.60
C VAL A 801 6.12 20.10 -26.71
N PHE A 802 7.42 19.91 -26.49
CA PHE A 802 8.43 20.24 -27.49
C PHE A 802 8.28 19.39 -28.76
N LYS A 803 7.90 18.12 -28.62
CA LYS A 803 7.68 17.22 -29.75
C LYS A 803 6.42 17.57 -30.55
N ASN A 804 5.31 17.87 -29.87
CA ASN A 804 3.98 17.86 -30.49
C ASN A 804 3.24 19.21 -30.52
N ALA A 805 3.58 20.21 -29.72
CA ALA A 805 2.85 21.49 -29.72
C ALA A 805 2.81 22.18 -31.09
N GLY A 806 1.80 23.00 -31.40
CA GLY A 806 1.81 23.89 -32.57
C GLY A 806 2.88 24.98 -32.47
N ALA A 807 3.23 25.66 -33.57
CA ALA A 807 4.34 26.64 -33.59
C ALA A 807 4.12 27.83 -32.62
N SER A 808 2.93 28.43 -32.64
CA SER A 808 2.55 29.52 -31.72
C SER A 808 2.58 29.07 -30.25
N HIS A 809 2.00 27.91 -29.97
CA HIS A 809 1.97 27.33 -28.64
C HIS A 809 3.38 26.98 -28.13
N LEU A 810 4.26 26.49 -29.00
CA LEU A 810 5.64 26.14 -28.66
C LEU A 810 6.44 27.36 -28.18
N VAL A 811 6.26 28.54 -28.78
CA VAL A 811 6.93 29.77 -28.34
C VAL A 811 6.56 30.11 -26.90
N VAL A 812 5.26 30.08 -26.58
CA VAL A 812 4.74 30.35 -25.23
C VAL A 812 5.29 29.33 -24.23
N GLN A 813 5.27 28.04 -24.57
CA GLN A 813 5.76 26.99 -23.68
C GLN A 813 7.29 27.01 -23.52
N THR A 814 8.04 27.43 -24.54
CA THR A 814 9.49 27.60 -24.45
C THR A 814 9.83 28.72 -23.46
N ALA A 815 9.14 29.86 -23.53
CA ALA A 815 9.32 30.94 -22.56
C ALA A 815 8.93 30.51 -21.13
N ARG A 816 7.93 29.64 -20.99
CA ARG A 816 7.55 29.05 -19.69
C ARG A 816 8.63 28.08 -19.18
N PHE A 817 9.13 27.20 -20.04
CA PHE A 817 10.20 26.27 -19.71
C PHE A 817 11.43 26.99 -19.18
N ILE A 818 11.89 28.04 -19.87
CA ILE A 818 13.02 28.86 -19.45
C ILE A 818 12.76 29.49 -18.06
N ARG A 819 11.57 30.05 -17.84
CA ARG A 819 11.22 30.63 -16.53
C ARG A 819 11.25 29.60 -15.40
N VAL A 820 10.69 28.42 -15.62
CA VAL A 820 10.69 27.32 -14.64
C VAL A 820 12.11 26.81 -14.39
N LEU A 821 12.91 26.64 -15.43
CA LEU A 821 14.32 26.23 -15.32
C LEU A 821 15.15 27.25 -14.52
N VAL A 822 15.02 28.55 -14.83
CA VAL A 822 15.72 29.61 -14.09
C VAL A 822 15.31 29.64 -12.63
N ARG A 823 14.01 29.47 -12.32
CA ARG A 823 13.52 29.36 -10.94
C ARG A 823 14.16 28.16 -10.24
N ALA A 824 14.13 26.98 -10.86
CA ALA A 824 14.69 25.76 -10.29
C ALA A 824 16.20 25.89 -9.99
N VAL A 825 16.97 26.50 -10.91
CA VAL A 825 18.39 26.81 -10.72
C VAL A 825 18.61 27.75 -9.52
N ARG A 826 17.85 28.85 -9.44
CA ARG A 826 17.98 29.82 -8.35
C ARG A 826 17.67 29.21 -6.98
N VAL A 827 16.60 28.41 -6.89
CA VAL A 827 16.19 27.74 -5.65
C VAL A 827 17.26 26.74 -5.21
N ASN A 828 17.71 25.85 -6.10
CA ASN A 828 18.73 24.86 -5.75
C ASN A 828 20.09 25.50 -5.41
N ARG A 829 20.46 26.62 -6.05
CA ARG A 829 21.68 27.37 -5.73
C ARG A 829 21.58 28.07 -4.37
N ARG A 830 20.43 28.66 -4.04
CA ARG A 830 20.19 29.29 -2.72
C ARG A 830 20.20 28.29 -1.57
N LEU A 831 19.70 27.07 -1.80
CA LEU A 831 19.63 26.02 -0.80
C LEU A 831 20.91 25.16 -0.70
N GLY A 832 21.96 25.46 -1.49
CA GLY A 832 23.20 24.67 -1.49
C GLY A 832 23.05 23.25 -2.07
N LEU A 833 21.97 22.96 -2.79
CA LEU A 833 21.54 21.61 -3.20
C LEU A 833 22.12 21.12 -4.54
N LEU A 834 23.16 21.78 -5.06
CA LEU A 834 23.78 21.44 -6.35
C LEU A 834 24.68 20.17 -6.29
N SER A 835 24.97 19.66 -5.09
CA SER A 835 25.76 18.44 -4.83
C SER A 835 24.87 17.19 -4.77
N TRP A 836 24.46 16.70 -5.93
CA TRP A 836 23.53 15.56 -6.07
C TRP A 836 24.00 14.43 -6.99
N ARG A 837 25.22 14.54 -7.56
CA ARG A 837 25.76 13.54 -8.49
C ARG A 837 26.00 12.24 -7.72
N GLY A 838 25.53 11.12 -8.27
CA GLY A 838 25.63 9.79 -7.65
C GLY A 838 24.46 9.41 -6.74
N ARG A 839 23.58 10.34 -6.35
CA ARG A 839 22.39 10.03 -5.54
C ARG A 839 21.27 9.41 -6.40
N SER A 840 20.55 8.46 -5.81
CA SER A 840 19.29 7.93 -6.32
C SER A 840 18.17 8.98 -6.24
N LEU A 841 17.05 8.77 -6.95
CA LEU A 841 15.92 9.70 -6.89
C LEU A 841 15.27 9.76 -5.50
N ASN A 842 15.35 8.68 -4.73
CA ASN A 842 14.75 8.58 -3.39
C ASN A 842 15.51 9.41 -2.33
N GLU A 843 16.77 9.73 -2.59
CA GLU A 843 17.62 10.55 -1.71
C GLU A 843 17.58 12.05 -2.06
N MET A 844 16.75 12.44 -3.02
CA MET A 844 16.64 13.80 -3.53
C MET A 844 15.39 14.52 -3.00
N THR A 845 15.52 15.81 -2.72
CA THR A 845 14.36 16.65 -2.40
C THR A 845 13.47 16.85 -3.63
N PRO A 846 12.18 17.20 -3.48
CA PRO A 846 11.30 17.50 -4.61
C PRO A 846 11.86 18.57 -5.57
N GLN A 847 12.51 19.61 -5.02
CA GLN A 847 13.13 20.70 -5.80
C GLN A 847 14.35 20.21 -6.57
N GLN A 848 15.09 19.23 -6.04
CA GLN A 848 16.17 18.56 -6.76
C GLN A 848 15.60 17.68 -7.87
N ILE A 849 14.55 16.91 -7.62
CA ILE A 849 13.93 16.05 -8.64
C ILE A 849 13.42 16.89 -9.82
N GLU A 850 12.74 18.00 -9.55
CA GLU A 850 12.26 18.94 -10.59
C GLU A 850 13.44 19.49 -11.41
N PHE A 851 14.49 19.98 -10.74
CA PHE A 851 15.66 20.51 -11.45
C PHE A 851 16.35 19.43 -12.31
N LYS A 852 16.47 18.19 -11.82
CA LYS A 852 17.09 17.06 -12.54
C LYS A 852 16.26 16.67 -13.76
N ALA A 853 14.93 16.68 -13.62
CA ALA A 853 13.99 16.42 -14.71
C ALA A 853 14.11 17.49 -15.82
N LEU A 854 14.14 18.77 -15.45
CA LEU A 854 14.28 19.88 -16.39
C LEU A 854 15.63 19.85 -17.12
N LEU A 855 16.73 19.62 -16.39
CA LEU A 855 18.06 19.48 -16.98
C LEU A 855 18.11 18.33 -17.99
N LYS A 856 17.54 17.17 -17.63
CA LYS A 856 17.47 16.03 -18.56
C LYS A 856 16.61 16.35 -19.78
N ALA A 857 15.48 17.04 -19.60
CA ALA A 857 14.65 17.49 -20.71
C ALA A 857 15.44 18.41 -21.67
N THR A 858 16.22 19.37 -21.14
CA THR A 858 17.11 20.23 -21.93
C THR A 858 18.12 19.42 -22.75
N LEU A 859 18.80 18.45 -22.13
CA LEU A 859 19.78 17.61 -22.80
C LEU A 859 19.16 16.74 -23.92
N MET A 860 17.87 16.43 -23.81
CA MET A 860 17.14 15.62 -24.79
C MET A 860 16.50 16.46 -25.92
N LEU A 861 16.51 17.80 -25.81
CA LEU A 861 15.88 18.69 -26.81
C LEU A 861 16.36 18.45 -28.24
N PRO A 862 17.67 18.31 -28.55
CA PRO A 862 18.11 18.10 -29.94
C PRO A 862 17.47 16.86 -30.57
N ALA A 863 17.44 15.75 -29.84
CA ALA A 863 16.82 14.51 -30.29
C ALA A 863 15.30 14.63 -30.42
N ILE A 864 14.64 15.38 -29.53
CA ILE A 864 13.19 15.61 -29.59
C ILE A 864 12.81 16.51 -30.77
N LEU A 865 13.55 17.59 -31.00
CA LEU A 865 13.32 18.50 -32.13
C LEU A 865 13.55 17.78 -33.48
N GLY A 866 14.54 16.89 -33.57
CA GLY A 866 14.71 16.03 -34.75
C GLY A 866 13.52 15.09 -35.00
N LYS A 867 12.78 14.69 -33.95
CA LYS A 867 11.54 13.90 -34.08
C LYS A 867 10.32 14.77 -34.38
N ARG A 868 10.26 15.98 -33.84
CA ARG A 868 9.26 16.99 -34.21
C ARG A 868 9.23 17.24 -35.71
N LEU A 869 10.38 17.41 -36.36
CA LEU A 869 10.45 17.60 -37.82
C LEU A 869 9.78 16.46 -38.58
N ARG A 870 9.99 15.20 -38.15
CA ARG A 870 9.33 14.03 -38.73
C ARG A 870 7.83 14.02 -38.52
N VAL A 871 7.35 14.46 -37.34
CA VAL A 871 5.91 14.59 -37.05
C VAL A 871 5.28 15.66 -37.94
N LEU A 872 5.97 16.79 -38.17
CA LEU A 872 5.47 17.86 -39.03
C LEU A 872 5.46 17.46 -40.51
N MET A 873 6.53 16.83 -41.01
CA MET A 873 6.66 16.39 -42.41
C MET A 873 5.64 15.31 -42.80
N ARG A 874 5.10 14.55 -41.84
CA ARG A 874 4.05 13.54 -42.08
C ARG A 874 2.65 14.14 -42.20
N LYS A 875 2.45 15.42 -41.91
CA LYS A 875 1.17 16.11 -42.11
C LYS A 875 0.85 16.34 -43.59
N ASP A 876 1.88 16.31 -44.44
CA ASP A 876 1.80 16.63 -45.87
C ASP A 876 1.80 15.38 -46.78
N ARG A 877 1.57 14.19 -46.22
CA ARG A 877 1.31 12.92 -46.93
C ARG A 877 0.00 12.33 -46.44
#